data_AF-A0A8H5EXX7-F1
#
_entry.id   AF-A0A8H5EXX7-F1
#
_cell.length_a   1.000
_cell.length_b   1.000
_cell.length_c   1.000
_cell.angle_alpha   90.00
_cell.angle_beta   90.00
_cell.angle_gamma   90.00
#
_symmetry.space_group_name_H-M   'P 1'
#
loop_
_entity.id
_entity.type
_entity.pdbx_description
1 polymer ?
#
loop_
_entity_poly.entity_id
_entity_poly.type
_entity_poly.pdbx_seq_one_letter_code
_entity_poly.pdbx_strand_id
1 'polypeptide(L)'
;MSSLDASFIMVDEEKAESHSFETEIELKTPKFPLSHPSEDPSYTPGSVDTYAHDWSSRGTGGELRIDGRNIVDAFGRVCSLRGVNLSGSCKAPVDHDHSNFPGDHRSVTFVGRPFPLAEAPEHLARLRRWGLSFVRFLVTWEAVEHAGPGIYDTEYLAYIRSLLVLFPHYGLTAFVSMHQDVWSRYSGGSGAPAWTLELVGFDLHAIEDTGAAWLHGQRGGGHVEAERGLWPCGYTKLAAATMSTLFWGGDIFAPKLFIEDKQGKAVPVQQFLQNAFLDMWDEVTKAVGDLEAVIGFQLINEPHPGYINIPSLHGFEYNTDLHLSHIPTAFESFQLGAGYPTKVATWTRSFPMPTKHTSHTVLNTAGVKAWRPDGPTQGRCIWEFHDVWRWDNVAKRAVALRENYFNGNPLTGGKIHWYDLYLPFAQKWAERVREAAPPSKLVFLEPIPNEFASPLWTHARRPRNIVFAPHWYDLNALFAKAFGNFTVNVQGLSRGMFPLKAFYWGQKGARDNFTLQIGNIVDQAYRILGEIPVIIGECGIPFDMNKKEAFKTGDFTMQGRMMDAMLTALERALVGFTLWNYNPYNSDERGDDWNGENFSWFSSSRAEELLSPLDYEQHTSALDKGGRILSSVVRPYAAKTAGIPLSFEYEMTTGVFTYQWANRDPSRPTGPQAGELDETPSPQTSYGLNEPPLHLQNTSLRCRETEIFLPSQLAYERKVLVEGLEKGDEWTYDELRQTLFIVTGNTEAGHKHRVRVSVDPPPRQVFHVNSLWSDFGGYLLSMVPAAAILSMAKGPPPLSMSNNNPNYTIDLIANAGISFVLFLQCLNALQRATEIKRGSPRWVLASYTGFMFLLGTGYITTNTACKILAYTTHRDFPGGPVAWVNANYSSPTQLVSNICAVVSSWGSDGLLLYRCFIIYGSSFRAVRLVLILPVILYIGEVISGVLLLVQVAHSPSTIWNSVNLGLPYFALAAACNVAITLTIATPLLVHRFRLRQAFGRNNEYTEPYTSAIAILVESSAIYAVVAVIFIGFYARNNPASHLFLSTLSQVQVIAPLLVILRVATRKAWSSSTADDLAVASMNRSHRARPSPRISTHRGTDFIQFELHASRGRSPSPTLASPASKFPTSPTIIGSPLEGKKDSEDDDIPFVK
;
A
#
# COMPACT_ATOMS: atom_id res chain seq x y z
N MET A 1 -63.14 6.22 -6.37
CA MET A 1 -63.63 7.12 -5.30
C MET A 1 -62.54 8.16 -5.10
N SER A 2 -62.73 9.45 -5.43
CA SER A 2 -63.72 10.42 -4.90
C SER A 2 -63.49 10.69 -3.40
N SER A 3 -63.35 11.93 -2.93
CA SER A 3 -63.60 13.23 -3.59
C SER A 3 -63.02 14.42 -2.80
N LEU A 4 -62.58 15.46 -3.55
CA LEU A 4 -62.89 16.91 -3.41
C LEU A 4 -62.66 17.62 -2.05
N ASP A 5 -62.52 18.95 -1.93
CA ASP A 5 -62.70 20.12 -2.84
C ASP A 5 -61.45 21.05 -2.79
N ALA A 6 -61.23 22.06 -3.64
CA ALA A 6 -62.07 22.73 -4.66
C ALA A 6 -61.29 23.00 -5.97
N SER A 7 -61.83 23.24 -7.18
CA SER A 7 -63.18 23.52 -7.71
C SER A 7 -63.53 24.96 -8.26
N PHE A 8 -62.63 25.54 -9.09
CA PHE A 8 -62.91 26.52 -10.19
C PHE A 8 -63.10 28.03 -9.81
N ILE A 9 -62.97 29.05 -10.69
CA ILE A 9 -63.50 29.28 -12.06
C ILE A 9 -62.60 30.15 -13.00
N MET A 10 -62.53 29.72 -14.27
CA MET A 10 -62.31 30.42 -15.57
C MET A 10 -61.70 31.84 -15.66
N VAL A 11 -60.65 31.98 -16.50
CA VAL A 11 -60.60 32.91 -17.66
C VAL A 11 -59.88 32.18 -18.81
N ASP A 12 -60.36 32.35 -20.05
CA ASP A 12 -59.70 31.94 -21.30
C ASP A 12 -59.33 33.18 -22.13
N GLU A 13 -58.39 33.03 -23.07
CA GLU A 13 -57.98 34.02 -24.10
C GLU A 13 -57.44 35.39 -23.60
N GLU A 14 -56.22 35.42 -23.06
CA GLU A 14 -55.20 36.37 -23.55
C GLU A 14 -53.76 35.84 -23.35
N LYS A 15 -52.79 36.43 -24.05
CA LYS A 15 -51.43 35.88 -24.25
C LYS A 15 -50.69 35.57 -22.93
N ALA A 16 -50.52 34.29 -22.62
CA ALA A 16 -49.49 33.84 -21.68
C ALA A 16 -48.13 33.85 -22.40
N GLU A 17 -47.28 34.84 -22.10
CA GLU A 17 -45.92 34.89 -22.62
C GLU A 17 -45.07 33.77 -22.03
N SER A 18 -44.36 33.04 -22.88
CA SER A 18 -43.31 32.12 -22.44
C SER A 18 -42.15 32.94 -21.89
N HIS A 19 -42.01 33.03 -20.56
CA HIS A 19 -40.78 33.50 -19.92
C HIS A 19 -39.67 32.46 -20.10
N SER A 20 -39.09 32.46 -21.30
CA SER A 20 -37.83 31.86 -21.63
C SER A 20 -36.74 32.39 -20.71
N PHE A 21 -36.03 31.50 -20.01
CA PHE A 21 -34.79 31.85 -19.31
C PHE A 21 -33.59 32.04 -20.29
N GLU A 22 -33.89 32.28 -21.57
CA GLU A 22 -32.99 32.88 -22.55
C GLU A 22 -32.79 34.37 -22.20
N THR A 23 -32.05 34.61 -21.11
CA THR A 23 -31.36 35.90 -20.97
C THR A 23 -30.27 35.92 -22.04
N GLU A 24 -30.34 36.85 -23.00
CA GLU A 24 -29.23 37.09 -23.94
C GLU A 24 -28.00 37.61 -23.17
N ILE A 25 -27.21 36.69 -22.60
CA ILE A 25 -25.85 36.96 -22.15
C ILE A 25 -25.00 37.09 -23.41
N GLU A 26 -25.03 38.28 -23.99
CA GLU A 26 -24.16 38.70 -25.09
C GLU A 26 -22.71 38.40 -24.71
N LEU A 27 -22.12 37.37 -25.34
CA LEU A 27 -20.79 36.81 -25.02
C LEU A 27 -19.65 37.75 -25.45
N LYS A 28 -19.63 38.94 -24.87
CA LYS A 28 -18.53 39.90 -24.92
C LYS A 28 -17.36 39.33 -24.15
N THR A 29 -16.49 38.61 -24.87
CA THR A 29 -15.22 38.08 -24.37
C THR A 29 -14.49 39.18 -23.57
N PRO A 30 -14.29 39.01 -22.25
CA PRO A 30 -13.78 40.10 -21.44
C PRO A 30 -12.38 40.48 -21.88
N LYS A 31 -12.14 41.78 -22.12
CA LYS A 31 -10.80 42.31 -22.33
C LYS A 31 -10.10 42.44 -20.97
N PHE A 32 -9.68 41.30 -20.44
CA PHE A 32 -8.92 41.22 -19.19
C PHE A 32 -7.66 42.11 -19.26
N PRO A 33 -7.26 42.76 -18.16
CA PRO A 33 -6.09 43.62 -18.15
C PRO A 33 -4.82 42.82 -18.42
N LEU A 34 -3.88 43.43 -19.15
CA LEU A 34 -2.62 42.78 -19.54
C LEU A 34 -1.64 42.56 -18.36
N SER A 35 -1.93 43.09 -17.17
CA SER A 35 -1.14 42.87 -15.95
C SER A 35 -2.01 42.91 -14.68
N HIS A 36 -1.43 42.41 -13.58
CA HIS A 36 -2.09 42.35 -12.27
C HIS A 36 -1.93 43.67 -11.50
N PRO A 37 -2.92 44.11 -10.70
CA PRO A 37 -2.82 45.35 -9.92
C PRO A 37 -1.59 45.46 -9.01
N SER A 38 -1.03 44.33 -8.56
CA SER A 38 0.19 44.28 -7.72
C SER A 38 1.50 44.66 -8.42
N GLU A 39 1.47 44.99 -9.71
CA GLU A 39 2.58 45.73 -10.34
C GLU A 39 2.74 47.15 -9.75
N ASP A 40 1.65 47.78 -9.27
CA ASP A 40 1.71 49.10 -8.64
C ASP A 40 2.34 49.02 -7.23
N PRO A 41 3.36 49.83 -6.90
CA PRO A 41 3.95 49.87 -5.55
C PRO A 41 3.02 50.30 -4.42
N SER A 42 1.84 50.85 -4.72
CA SER A 42 0.80 51.22 -3.74
C SER A 42 -0.27 50.15 -3.52
N TYR A 43 -0.20 49.03 -4.24
CA TYR A 43 -1.14 47.91 -4.10
C TYR A 43 -1.03 47.24 -2.72
N THR A 44 -2.12 47.28 -1.95
CA THR A 44 -2.26 46.54 -0.69
C THR A 44 -2.57 45.06 -0.97
N PRO A 45 -1.87 44.09 -0.34
CA PRO A 45 -2.14 42.66 -0.51
C PRO A 45 -3.61 42.28 -0.34
N GLY A 46 -4.12 41.37 -1.17
CA GLY A 46 -5.50 40.86 -1.09
C GLY A 46 -6.60 41.84 -1.52
N SER A 47 -6.26 42.97 -2.15
CA SER A 47 -7.25 43.95 -2.64
C SER A 47 -8.06 43.48 -3.85
N VAL A 48 -7.62 42.42 -4.54
CA VAL A 48 -8.39 41.74 -5.59
C VAL A 48 -9.55 40.92 -5.01
N ASP A 49 -10.63 40.73 -5.79
CA ASP A 49 -11.77 39.90 -5.39
C ASP A 49 -11.67 38.45 -5.88
N THR A 50 -10.61 37.77 -5.42
CA THR A 50 -10.26 36.39 -5.76
C THR A 50 -9.69 35.66 -4.55
N TYR A 51 -9.61 34.33 -4.62
CA TYR A 51 -8.96 33.49 -3.60
C TYR A 51 -7.95 32.54 -4.24
N ALA A 52 -7.04 32.01 -3.42
CA ALA A 52 -5.84 31.28 -3.84
C ALA A 52 -6.08 30.24 -4.94
N HIS A 53 -7.15 29.46 -4.78
CA HIS A 53 -7.51 28.34 -5.64
C HIS A 53 -8.77 28.61 -6.47
N ASP A 54 -9.09 29.89 -6.72
CA ASP A 54 -9.98 30.31 -7.80
C ASP A 54 -9.25 30.17 -9.14
N TRP A 55 -9.63 29.17 -9.93
CA TRP A 55 -9.08 28.89 -11.27
C TRP A 55 -9.93 29.46 -12.41
N SER A 56 -11.01 30.19 -12.12
CA SER A 56 -11.77 30.92 -13.14
C SER A 56 -10.90 32.00 -13.81
N SER A 57 -11.30 32.45 -14.99
CA SER A 57 -10.70 33.59 -15.71
C SER A 57 -10.60 34.87 -14.88
N ARG A 58 -11.47 35.05 -13.87
CA ARG A 58 -11.36 36.11 -12.85
C ARG A 58 -10.14 35.88 -11.94
N GLY A 59 -9.95 34.66 -11.45
CA GLY A 59 -8.84 34.26 -10.57
C GLY A 59 -7.47 34.19 -11.23
N THR A 60 -7.42 34.01 -12.56
CA THR A 60 -6.21 33.74 -13.37
C THR A 60 -5.90 34.81 -14.42
N GLY A 61 -6.85 35.71 -14.71
CA GLY A 61 -6.75 36.73 -15.77
C GLY A 61 -6.97 36.21 -17.20
N GLY A 62 -7.31 34.92 -17.37
CA GLY A 62 -7.46 34.27 -18.67
C GLY A 62 -7.26 32.75 -18.60
N GLU A 63 -6.92 32.12 -19.72
CA GLU A 63 -6.70 30.66 -19.76
C GLU A 63 -5.39 30.23 -19.06
N LEU A 64 -5.46 29.08 -18.37
CA LEU A 64 -4.28 28.36 -17.88
C LEU A 64 -3.53 27.72 -19.06
N ARG A 65 -2.20 27.81 -19.08
CA ARG A 65 -1.35 27.32 -20.18
C ARG A 65 -0.04 26.71 -19.70
N ILE A 66 0.62 25.93 -20.55
CA ILE A 66 1.91 25.30 -20.25
C ILE A 66 3.07 26.28 -20.49
N ASP A 67 4.03 26.34 -19.56
CA ASP A 67 5.33 26.96 -19.77
C ASP A 67 6.45 26.14 -19.10
N GLY A 68 7.18 25.37 -19.92
CA GLY A 68 8.11 24.34 -19.46
C GLY A 68 7.38 23.28 -18.61
N ARG A 69 7.98 22.90 -17.48
CA ARG A 69 7.36 21.99 -16.50
C ARG A 69 6.17 22.55 -15.73
N ASN A 70 5.80 23.82 -15.93
CA ASN A 70 4.78 24.51 -15.15
C ASN A 70 3.47 24.68 -15.92
N ILE A 71 2.36 24.72 -15.19
CA ILE A 71 1.14 25.39 -15.64
C ILE A 71 1.18 26.81 -15.09
N VAL A 72 0.86 27.80 -15.92
CA VAL A 72 0.88 29.22 -15.57
C VAL A 72 -0.42 29.92 -15.98
N ASP A 73 -0.76 31.00 -15.28
CA ASP A 73 -1.90 31.86 -15.58
C ASP A 73 -1.56 32.99 -16.58
N ALA A 74 -2.53 33.88 -16.85
CA ALA A 74 -2.35 35.00 -17.76
C ALA A 74 -1.41 36.09 -17.17
N PHE A 75 -1.37 36.21 -15.84
CA PHE A 75 -0.43 37.07 -15.11
C PHE A 75 0.99 36.46 -15.01
N GLY A 76 1.17 35.21 -15.44
CA GLY A 76 2.45 34.52 -15.46
C GLY A 76 2.91 33.96 -14.12
N ARG A 77 1.96 33.76 -13.18
CA ARG A 77 2.20 33.02 -11.93
C ARG A 77 2.19 31.52 -12.20
N VAL A 78 2.96 30.75 -11.43
CA VAL A 78 2.91 29.28 -11.46
C VAL A 78 1.72 28.78 -10.66
N CYS A 79 0.90 27.90 -11.25
CA CYS A 79 -0.35 27.40 -10.67
C CYS A 79 -0.20 25.95 -10.15
N SER A 80 -0.19 25.79 -8.83
CA SER A 80 -0.10 24.50 -8.15
C SER A 80 -1.48 23.81 -8.07
N LEU A 81 -1.93 23.23 -9.18
CA LEU A 81 -3.28 22.62 -9.25
C LEU A 81 -3.43 21.42 -8.29
N ARG A 82 -4.45 21.47 -7.42
CA ARG A 82 -4.83 20.40 -6.47
C ARG A 82 -6.34 20.18 -6.46
N GLY A 83 -6.76 18.93 -6.41
CA GLY A 83 -8.15 18.59 -6.12
C GLY A 83 -8.48 17.12 -6.20
N VAL A 84 -9.49 16.74 -6.98
CA VAL A 84 -10.21 15.47 -6.83
C VAL A 84 -10.49 14.75 -8.14
N ASN A 85 -10.69 13.43 -8.05
CA ASN A 85 -11.47 12.66 -8.99
C ASN A 85 -12.96 12.78 -8.65
N LEU A 86 -13.77 13.20 -9.63
CA LEU A 86 -15.21 13.39 -9.52
C LEU A 86 -15.94 12.63 -10.65
N SER A 87 -16.47 11.44 -10.42
CA SER A 87 -16.46 10.66 -9.17
C SER A 87 -16.39 9.15 -9.45
N GLY A 88 -16.08 8.36 -8.42
CA GLY A 88 -16.23 6.90 -8.48
C GLY A 88 -17.65 6.43 -8.80
N SER A 89 -18.70 7.23 -8.52
CA SER A 89 -20.08 6.88 -8.90
C SER A 89 -20.34 6.93 -10.41
N CYS A 90 -19.50 7.59 -11.21
CA CYS A 90 -19.57 7.55 -12.68
C CYS A 90 -19.24 6.16 -13.28
N LYS A 91 -18.70 5.21 -12.49
CA LYS A 91 -18.39 3.84 -12.94
C LYS A 91 -19.63 2.97 -13.20
N ALA A 92 -20.82 3.40 -12.76
CA ALA A 92 -22.09 2.69 -12.97
C ALA A 92 -23.25 3.67 -13.22
N PRO A 93 -24.27 3.28 -14.00
CA PRO A 93 -25.46 4.09 -14.23
C PRO A 93 -26.23 4.34 -12.92
N VAL A 94 -27.14 5.32 -12.92
CA VAL A 94 -27.95 5.69 -11.74
C VAL A 94 -28.93 4.58 -11.37
N ASP A 95 -29.48 3.90 -12.36
CA ASP A 95 -30.45 2.81 -12.28
C ASP A 95 -29.79 1.40 -12.21
N HIS A 96 -28.52 1.31 -11.77
CA HIS A 96 -27.80 0.04 -11.70
C HIS A 96 -28.40 -0.95 -10.68
N ASP A 97 -29.13 -1.95 -11.18
CA ASP A 97 -29.59 -3.10 -10.38
C ASP A 97 -28.56 -4.24 -10.37
N HIS A 98 -27.87 -4.40 -9.24
CA HIS A 98 -26.95 -5.51 -8.96
C HIS A 98 -27.63 -6.89 -9.13
N SER A 99 -28.90 -7.03 -8.74
CA SER A 99 -29.60 -8.32 -8.69
C SER A 99 -30.02 -8.82 -10.07
N ASN A 100 -30.26 -7.89 -11.01
CA ASN A 100 -30.59 -8.17 -12.41
C ASN A 100 -29.34 -8.23 -13.32
N PHE A 101 -28.13 -8.00 -12.80
CA PHE A 101 -26.93 -7.91 -13.63
C PHE A 101 -26.41 -9.29 -14.11
N PRO A 102 -26.18 -9.52 -15.42
CA PRO A 102 -26.24 -8.56 -16.53
C PRO A 102 -27.66 -8.43 -17.07
N GLY A 103 -28.22 -7.21 -17.01
CA GLY A 103 -29.51 -6.84 -17.59
C GLY A 103 -29.33 -6.21 -18.97
N ASP A 104 -30.41 -5.65 -19.53
CA ASP A 104 -30.29 -4.88 -20.77
C ASP A 104 -29.46 -3.60 -20.54
N HIS A 105 -28.38 -3.46 -21.30
CA HIS A 105 -27.51 -2.30 -21.24
C HIS A 105 -28.03 -1.12 -22.08
N ARG A 106 -29.07 -1.32 -22.90
CA ARG A 106 -29.47 -0.35 -23.92
C ARG A 106 -30.43 0.74 -23.41
N SER A 107 -30.87 0.63 -22.16
CA SER A 107 -31.83 1.52 -21.51
C SER A 107 -31.36 2.11 -20.18
N VAL A 108 -30.09 1.93 -19.82
CA VAL A 108 -29.51 2.46 -18.56
C VAL A 108 -29.22 3.95 -18.67
N THR A 109 -29.28 4.70 -17.57
CA THR A 109 -29.03 6.16 -17.59
C THR A 109 -27.88 6.58 -16.68
N PHE A 110 -27.04 7.49 -17.18
CA PHE A 110 -25.98 8.16 -16.41
C PHE A 110 -26.33 9.63 -16.09
N VAL A 111 -27.50 10.12 -16.50
CA VAL A 111 -28.01 11.46 -16.15
C VAL A 111 -28.12 11.56 -14.63
N GLY A 112 -27.39 12.51 -14.03
CA GLY A 112 -27.26 12.62 -12.57
C GLY A 112 -26.04 11.91 -11.95
N ARG A 113 -25.10 11.38 -12.74
CA ARG A 113 -23.72 11.08 -12.28
C ARG A 113 -22.79 12.27 -12.57
N PRO A 114 -21.98 12.80 -11.64
CA PRO A 114 -21.69 12.29 -10.29
C PRO A 114 -22.84 12.47 -9.28
N PHE A 115 -23.69 13.49 -9.47
CA PHE A 115 -24.83 13.87 -8.62
C PHE A 115 -25.85 14.74 -9.40
N PRO A 116 -27.15 14.78 -9.04
CA PRO A 116 -28.13 15.71 -9.62
C PRO A 116 -27.73 17.18 -9.57
N LEU A 117 -28.20 17.96 -10.56
CA LEU A 117 -27.93 19.40 -10.65
C LEU A 117 -28.40 20.20 -9.43
N ALA A 118 -29.44 19.73 -8.72
CA ALA A 118 -29.92 20.35 -7.48
C ALA A 118 -28.97 20.15 -6.28
N GLU A 119 -28.17 19.08 -6.27
CA GLU A 119 -27.16 18.78 -5.23
C GLU A 119 -25.81 19.44 -5.53
N ALA A 120 -25.57 19.83 -6.80
CA ALA A 120 -24.30 20.39 -7.28
C ALA A 120 -23.79 21.60 -6.48
N PRO A 121 -24.61 22.61 -6.11
CA PRO A 121 -24.16 23.77 -5.32
C PRO A 121 -23.45 23.39 -4.00
N GLU A 122 -23.98 22.42 -3.25
CA GLU A 122 -23.41 21.99 -1.98
C GLU A 122 -22.04 21.32 -2.20
N HIS A 123 -21.96 20.42 -3.18
CA HIS A 123 -20.77 19.64 -3.45
C HIS A 123 -19.63 20.48 -4.05
N LEU A 124 -19.94 21.44 -4.93
CA LEU A 124 -18.96 22.39 -5.46
C LEU A 124 -18.49 23.37 -4.36
N ALA A 125 -19.39 23.86 -3.50
CA ALA A 125 -19.03 24.66 -2.33
C ALA A 125 -18.10 23.91 -1.36
N ARG A 126 -18.35 22.61 -1.12
CA ARG A 126 -17.52 21.75 -0.27
C ARG A 126 -16.11 21.54 -0.84
N LEU A 127 -16.00 21.27 -2.14
CA LEU A 127 -14.70 21.17 -2.83
C LEU A 127 -13.93 22.50 -2.81
N ARG A 128 -14.62 23.63 -3.04
CA ARG A 128 -14.06 24.98 -2.87
C ARG A 128 -13.54 25.20 -1.44
N ARG A 129 -14.33 24.88 -0.41
CA ARG A 129 -13.92 25.06 0.99
C ARG A 129 -12.64 24.29 1.33
N TRP A 130 -12.47 23.09 0.78
CA TRP A 130 -11.34 22.21 1.07
C TRP A 130 -10.05 22.54 0.30
N GLY A 131 -10.07 23.55 -0.59
CA GLY A 131 -8.93 23.88 -1.45
C GLY A 131 -8.69 22.84 -2.54
N LEU A 132 -9.74 22.11 -2.95
CA LEU A 132 -9.67 20.97 -3.85
C LEU A 132 -10.40 21.26 -5.18
N SER A 133 -10.10 22.40 -5.78
CA SER A 133 -10.85 22.97 -6.91
C SER A 133 -10.39 22.54 -8.31
N PHE A 134 -9.31 21.75 -8.43
CA PHE A 134 -8.93 21.13 -9.71
C PHE A 134 -9.52 19.71 -9.83
N VAL A 135 -10.30 19.46 -10.89
CA VAL A 135 -11.13 18.25 -11.00
C VAL A 135 -10.73 17.38 -12.18
N ARG A 136 -10.43 16.10 -11.94
CA ARG A 136 -10.51 15.04 -12.94
C ARG A 136 -11.98 14.63 -13.01
N PHE A 137 -12.68 15.07 -14.05
CA PHE A 137 -14.12 14.84 -14.23
C PHE A 137 -14.33 13.55 -15.03
N LEU A 138 -15.00 12.57 -14.43
CA LEU A 138 -15.10 11.22 -14.97
C LEU A 138 -16.33 11.05 -15.86
N VAL A 139 -16.07 10.70 -17.12
CA VAL A 139 -17.05 10.22 -18.10
C VAL A 139 -16.65 8.79 -18.47
N THR A 140 -17.60 7.86 -18.62
CA THR A 140 -17.33 6.55 -19.21
C THR A 140 -17.84 6.51 -20.65
N TRP A 141 -17.25 5.68 -21.51
CA TRP A 141 -17.73 5.51 -22.88
C TRP A 141 -19.16 4.96 -22.89
N GLU A 142 -19.48 4.07 -21.94
CA GLU A 142 -20.83 3.58 -21.69
C GLU A 142 -21.82 4.70 -21.36
N ALA A 143 -21.44 5.71 -20.57
CA ALA A 143 -22.32 6.84 -20.29
C ALA A 143 -22.74 7.64 -21.53
N VAL A 144 -21.93 7.62 -22.60
CA VAL A 144 -22.20 8.36 -23.84
C VAL A 144 -22.81 7.47 -24.92
N GLU A 145 -22.53 6.16 -24.96
CA GLU A 145 -22.88 5.27 -26.08
C GLU A 145 -23.36 3.88 -25.63
N HIS A 146 -24.13 3.78 -24.54
CA HIS A 146 -24.63 2.49 -23.99
C HIS A 146 -25.59 1.75 -24.95
N ALA A 147 -26.41 2.48 -25.71
CA ALA A 147 -27.50 1.93 -26.52
C ALA A 147 -27.02 1.15 -27.76
N GLY A 148 -25.92 1.60 -28.38
CA GLY A 148 -25.34 0.97 -29.57
C GLY A 148 -24.39 1.90 -30.32
N PRO A 149 -23.56 1.37 -31.25
CA PRO A 149 -22.57 2.17 -31.97
C PRO A 149 -23.22 3.22 -32.88
N GLY A 150 -22.99 4.51 -32.58
CA GLY A 150 -23.63 5.67 -33.20
C GLY A 150 -24.90 6.16 -32.53
N ILE A 151 -25.28 5.61 -31.37
CA ILE A 151 -26.49 6.00 -30.64
C ILE A 151 -26.05 6.67 -29.34
N TYR A 152 -25.90 7.99 -29.39
CA TYR A 152 -25.34 8.80 -28.31
C TYR A 152 -26.41 9.29 -27.32
N ASP A 153 -26.10 9.24 -26.02
CA ASP A 153 -26.95 9.80 -24.96
C ASP A 153 -26.81 11.33 -24.92
N THR A 154 -27.67 12.00 -25.69
CA THR A 154 -27.73 13.47 -25.75
C THR A 154 -28.25 14.10 -24.44
N GLU A 155 -29.01 13.36 -23.62
CA GLU A 155 -29.49 13.86 -22.33
C GLU A 155 -28.34 13.92 -21.33
N TYR A 156 -27.51 12.87 -21.26
CA TYR A 156 -26.29 12.86 -20.46
C TYR A 156 -25.30 13.94 -20.90
N LEU A 157 -25.07 14.11 -22.21
CA LEU A 157 -24.20 15.15 -22.74
C LEU A 157 -24.68 16.57 -22.39
N ALA A 158 -25.99 16.84 -22.50
CA ALA A 158 -26.57 18.12 -22.09
C ALA A 158 -26.46 18.34 -20.57
N TYR A 159 -26.70 17.30 -19.78
CA TYR A 159 -26.60 17.35 -18.32
C TYR A 159 -25.16 17.58 -17.82
N ILE A 160 -24.12 16.94 -18.39
CA ILE A 160 -22.73 17.21 -17.98
C ILE A 160 -22.28 18.61 -18.37
N ARG A 161 -22.78 19.16 -19.49
CA ARG A 161 -22.58 20.57 -19.85
C ARG A 161 -23.21 21.49 -18.79
N SER A 162 -24.47 21.25 -18.42
CA SER A 162 -25.17 22.01 -17.38
C SER A 162 -24.45 21.99 -16.02
N LEU A 163 -23.84 20.85 -15.65
CA LEU A 163 -23.04 20.74 -14.44
C LEU A 163 -21.71 21.50 -14.53
N LEU A 164 -20.95 21.33 -15.62
CA LEU A 164 -19.63 21.96 -15.78
C LEU A 164 -19.70 23.49 -15.90
N VAL A 165 -20.80 24.04 -16.43
CA VAL A 165 -21.07 25.50 -16.44
C VAL A 165 -21.06 26.11 -15.02
N LEU A 166 -21.39 25.35 -13.98
CA LEU A 166 -21.40 25.84 -12.59
C LEU A 166 -19.99 25.95 -11.97
N PHE A 167 -18.98 25.27 -12.51
CA PHE A 167 -17.67 25.14 -11.86
C PHE A 167 -16.96 26.50 -11.63
N PRO A 168 -16.92 27.44 -12.60
CA PRO A 168 -16.23 28.73 -12.42
C PRO A 168 -16.85 29.62 -11.33
N HIS A 169 -18.15 29.49 -11.05
CA HIS A 169 -18.82 30.22 -9.95
C HIS A 169 -18.28 29.83 -8.56
N TYR A 170 -17.71 28.63 -8.44
CA TYR A 170 -17.02 28.16 -7.24
C TYR A 170 -15.48 28.18 -7.41
N GLY A 171 -14.97 28.75 -8.50
CA GLY A 171 -13.55 28.77 -8.84
C GLY A 171 -12.96 27.40 -9.18
N LEU A 172 -13.80 26.41 -9.48
CA LEU A 172 -13.36 25.08 -9.93
C LEU A 172 -13.01 25.10 -11.42
N THR A 173 -12.05 24.25 -11.78
CA THR A 173 -11.71 23.93 -13.16
C THR A 173 -11.47 22.43 -13.29
N ALA A 174 -11.75 21.87 -14.48
CA ALA A 174 -11.74 20.45 -14.73
C ALA A 174 -10.91 20.07 -15.97
N PHE A 175 -10.47 18.82 -16.01
CA PHE A 175 -10.18 18.10 -17.24
C PHE A 175 -11.10 16.88 -17.34
N VAL A 176 -11.65 16.63 -18.52
CA VAL A 176 -12.60 15.52 -18.73
C VAL A 176 -11.80 14.26 -19.09
N SER A 177 -12.02 13.21 -18.31
CA SER A 177 -11.30 11.94 -18.40
C SER A 177 -12.23 10.82 -18.83
N MET A 178 -11.82 10.08 -19.87
CA MET A 178 -12.52 8.88 -20.32
C MET A 178 -12.14 7.70 -19.43
N HIS A 179 -12.92 7.48 -18.38
CA HIS A 179 -12.65 6.48 -17.36
C HIS A 179 -13.01 5.06 -17.84
N GLN A 180 -12.16 4.10 -17.51
CA GLN A 180 -12.40 2.66 -17.64
C GLN A 180 -11.67 1.91 -16.54
N ASP A 181 -12.17 0.75 -16.17
CA ASP A 181 -11.44 -0.24 -15.37
C ASP A 181 -11.72 -1.60 -16.01
N VAL A 182 -10.69 -2.40 -16.29
CA VAL A 182 -10.89 -3.77 -16.81
C VAL A 182 -11.81 -3.78 -18.05
N TRP A 183 -11.64 -2.79 -18.94
CA TRP A 183 -12.43 -2.52 -20.14
C TRP A 183 -13.90 -2.08 -19.93
N SER A 184 -14.71 -2.81 -19.15
CA SER A 184 -16.17 -2.61 -19.06
C SER A 184 -16.75 -3.19 -17.75
N ARG A 185 -17.94 -2.72 -17.35
CA ARG A 185 -18.76 -3.42 -16.32
C ARG A 185 -18.97 -4.89 -16.68
N TYR A 186 -19.20 -5.16 -17.97
CA TYR A 186 -19.42 -6.50 -18.50
C TYR A 186 -18.14 -7.34 -18.67
N SER A 187 -16.98 -6.83 -18.25
CA SER A 187 -15.76 -7.63 -18.01
C SER A 187 -15.27 -7.58 -16.56
N GLY A 188 -16.02 -6.91 -15.66
CA GLY A 188 -15.80 -6.88 -14.21
C GLY A 188 -15.41 -5.52 -13.62
N GLY A 189 -15.38 -4.45 -14.43
CA GLY A 189 -14.95 -3.12 -13.99
C GLY A 189 -15.88 -1.97 -14.42
N SER A 190 -15.42 -1.09 -15.30
CA SER A 190 -16.17 0.08 -15.81
C SER A 190 -15.64 0.53 -17.18
N GLY A 191 -16.33 1.42 -17.89
CA GLY A 191 -15.76 2.12 -19.05
C GLY A 191 -16.51 1.91 -20.36
N ALA A 192 -16.08 0.94 -21.18
CA ALA A 192 -16.64 0.67 -22.50
C ALA A 192 -18.06 0.08 -22.42
N PRO A 193 -18.97 0.43 -23.35
CA PRO A 193 -20.32 -0.11 -23.40
C PRO A 193 -20.33 -1.60 -23.75
N ALA A 194 -21.33 -2.32 -23.24
CA ALA A 194 -21.46 -3.76 -23.38
C ALA A 194 -21.49 -4.25 -24.84
N TRP A 195 -22.04 -3.45 -25.76
CA TRP A 195 -22.06 -3.79 -27.18
C TRP A 195 -20.66 -4.03 -27.75
N THR A 196 -19.59 -3.44 -27.18
CA THR A 196 -18.21 -3.71 -27.64
C THR A 196 -17.81 -5.18 -27.48
N LEU A 197 -18.31 -5.85 -26.44
CA LEU A 197 -18.11 -7.27 -26.19
C LEU A 197 -19.04 -8.13 -27.06
N GLU A 198 -20.32 -7.75 -27.18
CA GLU A 198 -21.28 -8.44 -28.05
C GLU A 198 -20.80 -8.46 -29.51
N LEU A 199 -20.28 -7.33 -30.00
CA LEU A 199 -19.83 -7.08 -31.38
C LEU A 199 -18.77 -8.08 -31.84
N VAL A 200 -17.79 -8.36 -30.98
CA VAL A 200 -16.71 -9.33 -31.27
C VAL A 200 -17.13 -10.78 -31.00
N GLY A 201 -18.36 -10.98 -30.53
CA GLY A 201 -19.00 -12.28 -30.37
C GLY A 201 -19.07 -12.83 -28.95
N PHE A 202 -18.81 -12.03 -27.90
CA PHE A 202 -19.00 -12.51 -26.52
C PHE A 202 -20.49 -12.68 -26.17
N ASP A 203 -20.77 -13.66 -25.31
CA ASP A 203 -22.05 -13.87 -24.63
C ASP A 203 -21.97 -13.26 -23.22
N LEU A 204 -22.71 -12.17 -22.98
CA LEU A 204 -22.68 -11.40 -21.74
C LEU A 204 -23.18 -12.17 -20.51
N HIS A 205 -23.98 -13.23 -20.70
CA HIS A 205 -24.49 -14.05 -19.60
C HIS A 205 -23.54 -15.22 -19.29
N ALA A 206 -22.87 -15.77 -20.31
CA ALA A 206 -22.01 -16.95 -20.19
C ALA A 206 -20.54 -16.67 -19.77
N ILE A 207 -20.05 -15.44 -19.96
CA ILE A 207 -18.64 -15.08 -19.67
C ILE A 207 -18.19 -15.36 -18.23
N GLU A 208 -19.04 -15.20 -17.22
CA GLU A 208 -18.66 -15.48 -15.82
C GLU A 208 -18.45 -16.97 -15.57
N ASP A 209 -19.34 -17.82 -16.06
CA ASP A 209 -19.30 -19.28 -15.86
C ASP A 209 -18.11 -19.93 -16.57
N THR A 210 -17.65 -19.32 -17.67
CA THR A 210 -16.37 -19.72 -18.30
C THR A 210 -15.13 -19.24 -17.52
N GLY A 211 -15.27 -18.26 -16.62
CA GLY A 211 -14.17 -17.58 -15.95
C GLY A 211 -13.45 -16.54 -16.83
N ALA A 212 -14.10 -16.07 -17.90
CA ALA A 212 -13.60 -15.08 -18.85
C ALA A 212 -13.68 -13.62 -18.36
N ALA A 213 -14.40 -13.39 -17.26
CA ALA A 213 -14.56 -12.11 -16.56
C ALA A 213 -14.52 -12.32 -15.03
N TRP A 214 -14.88 -11.29 -14.26
CA TRP A 214 -15.35 -11.39 -12.87
C TRP A 214 -16.49 -10.40 -12.59
N LEU A 215 -17.72 -10.87 -12.79
CA LEU A 215 -18.97 -10.11 -12.64
C LEU A 215 -19.55 -10.16 -11.22
N HIS A 216 -19.07 -11.05 -10.33
CA HIS A 216 -19.53 -11.12 -8.94
C HIS A 216 -19.53 -9.75 -8.21
N GLY A 217 -18.47 -8.95 -8.38
CA GLY A 217 -18.38 -7.61 -7.79
C GLY A 217 -19.41 -6.60 -8.33
N GLN A 218 -19.92 -6.82 -9.54
CA GLN A 218 -21.03 -6.05 -10.14
C GLN A 218 -22.41 -6.60 -9.70
N ARG A 219 -22.52 -7.92 -9.47
CA ARG A 219 -23.76 -8.58 -8.99
C ARG A 219 -24.04 -8.44 -7.49
N GLY A 220 -23.07 -7.99 -6.69
CA GLY A 220 -23.17 -7.93 -5.23
C GLY A 220 -22.42 -6.76 -4.57
N GLY A 221 -22.11 -5.70 -5.33
CA GLY A 221 -21.36 -4.53 -4.86
C GLY A 221 -19.93 -4.82 -4.38
N GLY A 222 -19.41 -6.04 -4.58
CA GLY A 222 -18.10 -6.50 -4.11
C GLY A 222 -17.95 -6.59 -2.58
N HIS A 223 -19.04 -6.55 -1.83
CA HIS A 223 -19.00 -6.32 -0.37
C HIS A 223 -18.47 -7.51 0.46
N VAL A 224 -18.30 -8.70 -0.13
CA VAL A 224 -17.81 -9.90 0.57
C VAL A 224 -16.28 -10.02 0.56
N GLU A 225 -15.68 -10.50 1.65
CA GLU A 225 -14.22 -10.62 1.82
C GLU A 225 -13.54 -11.53 0.76
N ALA A 226 -14.31 -12.37 0.06
CA ALA A 226 -13.82 -13.21 -1.04
C ALA A 226 -13.54 -12.42 -2.34
N GLU A 227 -14.33 -11.40 -2.65
CA GLU A 227 -14.22 -10.55 -3.85
C GLU A 227 -13.27 -9.36 -3.63
N ARG A 228 -12.97 -9.06 -2.37
CA ARG A 228 -12.29 -7.85 -1.91
C ARG A 228 -10.88 -7.69 -2.49
N GLY A 229 -10.78 -6.80 -3.49
CA GLY A 229 -9.56 -6.51 -4.24
C GLY A 229 -9.21 -7.58 -5.30
N LEU A 230 -10.18 -8.32 -5.83
CA LEU A 230 -9.99 -9.18 -7.01
C LEU A 230 -10.00 -8.39 -8.32
N TRP A 231 -10.83 -7.33 -8.42
CA TRP A 231 -11.11 -6.64 -9.69
C TRP A 231 -9.86 -6.23 -10.49
N PRO A 232 -8.73 -5.73 -9.89
CA PRO A 232 -7.57 -5.32 -10.68
C PRO A 232 -6.86 -6.47 -11.39
N CYS A 233 -7.00 -7.70 -10.88
CA CYS A 233 -6.47 -8.89 -11.54
C CYS A 233 -7.26 -9.24 -12.82
N GLY A 234 -8.44 -8.63 -13.01
CA GLY A 234 -9.34 -8.84 -14.14
C GLY A 234 -8.77 -8.40 -15.49
N TYR A 235 -7.79 -7.49 -15.53
CA TYR A 235 -7.12 -7.07 -16.77
C TYR A 235 -6.48 -8.24 -17.55
N THR A 236 -6.12 -9.34 -16.88
CA THR A 236 -5.57 -10.56 -17.49
C THR A 236 -6.63 -11.55 -18.00
N LYS A 237 -7.91 -11.32 -17.67
CA LYS A 237 -9.02 -12.20 -18.05
C LYS A 237 -9.36 -12.08 -19.53
N LEU A 238 -9.93 -13.15 -20.09
CA LEU A 238 -10.19 -13.30 -21.52
C LEU A 238 -10.91 -12.09 -22.14
N ALA A 239 -11.96 -11.58 -21.48
CA ALA A 239 -12.75 -10.47 -22.01
C ALA A 239 -11.92 -9.18 -22.13
N ALA A 240 -11.43 -8.65 -21.00
CA ALA A 240 -10.67 -7.40 -20.97
C ALA A 240 -9.37 -7.48 -21.79
N ALA A 241 -8.59 -8.55 -21.62
CA ALA A 241 -7.34 -8.73 -22.35
C ALA A 241 -7.55 -8.87 -23.86
N THR A 242 -8.61 -9.56 -24.30
CA THR A 242 -8.96 -9.63 -25.73
C THR A 242 -9.36 -8.26 -26.25
N MET A 243 -10.27 -7.55 -25.59
CA MET A 243 -10.75 -6.24 -26.06
C MET A 243 -9.63 -5.19 -26.15
N SER A 244 -8.77 -5.09 -25.14
CA SER A 244 -7.56 -4.25 -25.21
C SER A 244 -6.68 -4.60 -26.41
N THR A 245 -6.47 -5.90 -26.68
CA THR A 245 -5.64 -6.34 -27.82
C THR A 245 -6.27 -5.96 -29.17
N LEU A 246 -7.60 -6.08 -29.30
CA LEU A 246 -8.32 -5.71 -30.52
C LEU A 246 -8.32 -4.18 -30.74
N PHE A 247 -8.53 -3.40 -29.67
CA PHE A 247 -8.54 -1.94 -29.74
C PHE A 247 -7.17 -1.34 -30.07
N TRP A 248 -6.08 -1.87 -29.53
CA TRP A 248 -4.74 -1.34 -29.79
C TRP A 248 -4.09 -1.92 -31.05
N GLY A 249 -4.32 -3.20 -31.37
CA GLY A 249 -3.56 -3.92 -32.39
C GLY A 249 -4.34 -4.98 -33.17
N GLY A 250 -5.67 -4.88 -33.26
CA GLY A 250 -6.51 -5.81 -34.02
C GLY A 250 -6.11 -5.95 -35.49
N ASP A 251 -5.59 -4.91 -36.15
CA ASP A 251 -5.12 -4.99 -37.54
C ASP A 251 -3.86 -5.88 -37.68
N ILE A 252 -3.13 -6.11 -36.60
CA ILE A 252 -1.90 -6.92 -36.54
C ILE A 252 -2.18 -8.32 -35.97
N PHE A 253 -2.97 -8.40 -34.90
CA PHE A 253 -3.22 -9.63 -34.13
C PHE A 253 -4.57 -10.30 -34.43
N ALA A 254 -5.53 -9.58 -35.02
CA ALA A 254 -6.82 -10.11 -35.44
C ALA A 254 -7.20 -9.79 -36.91
N PRO A 255 -6.28 -9.94 -37.90
CA PRO A 255 -6.47 -9.47 -39.29
C PRO A 255 -7.53 -10.23 -40.11
N LYS A 256 -8.21 -11.24 -39.54
CA LYS A 256 -9.38 -11.90 -40.15
C LYS A 256 -10.72 -11.39 -39.59
N LEU A 257 -10.71 -10.62 -38.49
CA LEU A 257 -11.93 -10.18 -37.83
C LEU A 257 -12.39 -8.83 -38.41
N PHE A 258 -13.39 -8.92 -39.29
CA PHE A 258 -14.08 -7.78 -39.87
C PHE A 258 -15.47 -7.64 -39.21
N ILE A 259 -15.90 -6.38 -39.09
CA ILE A 259 -17.20 -5.96 -38.56
C ILE A 259 -17.87 -5.12 -39.65
N GLU A 260 -19.19 -5.19 -39.80
CA GLU A 260 -19.94 -4.31 -40.72
C GLU A 260 -20.10 -2.92 -40.10
N ASP A 261 -19.72 -1.86 -40.82
CA ASP A 261 -19.92 -0.48 -40.41
C ASP A 261 -21.39 -0.02 -40.56
N LYS A 262 -21.67 1.24 -40.17
CA LYS A 262 -23.00 1.88 -40.27
C LYS A 262 -23.53 1.93 -41.72
N GLN A 263 -22.71 1.60 -42.72
CA GLN A 263 -23.02 1.57 -44.15
C GLN A 263 -23.05 0.13 -44.71
N GLY A 264 -22.96 -0.90 -43.86
CA GLY A 264 -22.98 -2.32 -44.25
C GLY A 264 -21.68 -2.80 -44.91
N LYS A 265 -20.57 -2.06 -44.77
CA LYS A 265 -19.28 -2.42 -45.34
C LYS A 265 -18.40 -3.08 -44.27
N ALA A 266 -17.81 -4.22 -44.62
CA ALA A 266 -16.83 -4.90 -43.78
C ALA A 266 -15.56 -4.04 -43.58
N VAL A 267 -15.26 -3.70 -42.33
CA VAL A 267 -14.06 -2.98 -41.88
C VAL A 267 -13.31 -3.75 -40.79
N PRO A 268 -11.98 -3.61 -40.65
CA PRO A 268 -11.23 -4.29 -39.59
C PRO A 268 -11.71 -3.90 -38.19
N VAL A 269 -11.73 -4.87 -37.26
CA VAL A 269 -12.23 -4.67 -35.89
C VAL A 269 -11.54 -3.55 -35.12
N GLN A 270 -10.23 -3.36 -35.30
CA GLN A 270 -9.49 -2.25 -34.66
C GLN A 270 -10.03 -0.91 -35.18
N GLN A 271 -10.19 -0.78 -36.49
CA GLN A 271 -10.65 0.45 -37.12
C GLN A 271 -12.10 0.78 -36.74
N PHE A 272 -12.97 -0.24 -36.62
CA PHE A 272 -14.33 -0.05 -36.10
C PHE A 272 -14.30 0.49 -34.66
N LEU A 273 -13.63 -0.22 -33.74
CA LEU A 273 -13.61 0.14 -32.32
C LEU A 273 -12.92 1.50 -32.08
N GLN A 274 -11.80 1.77 -32.76
CA GLN A 274 -11.08 3.04 -32.67
C GLN A 274 -11.89 4.20 -33.26
N ASN A 275 -12.60 4.01 -34.38
CA ASN A 275 -13.41 5.08 -34.95
C ASN A 275 -14.66 5.35 -34.10
N ALA A 276 -15.36 4.33 -33.60
CA ALA A 276 -16.50 4.54 -32.69
C ALA A 276 -16.11 5.30 -31.42
N PHE A 277 -14.97 4.94 -30.81
CA PHE A 277 -14.41 5.66 -29.65
C PHE A 277 -14.02 7.11 -29.98
N LEU A 278 -13.58 7.39 -31.21
CA LEU A 278 -13.27 8.76 -31.65
C LEU A 278 -14.54 9.57 -31.97
N ASP A 279 -15.49 8.99 -32.68
CA ASP A 279 -16.81 9.59 -32.98
C ASP A 279 -17.50 10.00 -31.66
N MET A 280 -17.47 9.12 -30.65
CA MET A 280 -17.99 9.40 -29.30
C MET A 280 -17.22 10.51 -28.59
N TRP A 281 -15.89 10.53 -28.71
CA TRP A 281 -15.07 11.62 -28.19
C TRP A 281 -15.40 12.97 -28.85
N ASP A 282 -15.73 12.98 -30.14
CA ASP A 282 -16.15 14.19 -30.84
C ASP A 282 -17.45 14.76 -30.23
N GLU A 283 -18.42 13.92 -29.87
CA GLU A 283 -19.65 14.37 -29.19
C GLU A 283 -19.37 14.90 -27.78
N VAL A 284 -18.50 14.23 -26.99
CA VAL A 284 -18.05 14.76 -25.69
C VAL A 284 -17.37 16.12 -25.84
N THR A 285 -16.44 16.26 -26.79
CA THR A 285 -15.72 17.52 -27.01
C THR A 285 -16.63 18.63 -27.54
N LYS A 286 -17.61 18.33 -28.41
CA LYS A 286 -18.66 19.31 -28.82
C LYS A 286 -19.53 19.76 -27.64
N ALA A 287 -19.86 18.86 -26.72
CA ALA A 287 -20.75 19.15 -25.61
C ALA A 287 -20.13 20.07 -24.54
N VAL A 288 -18.80 20.02 -24.33
CA VAL A 288 -18.13 20.70 -23.20
C VAL A 288 -16.80 21.41 -23.51
N GLY A 289 -16.28 21.31 -24.74
CA GLY A 289 -14.94 21.81 -25.09
C GLY A 289 -14.81 23.31 -25.28
N ASP A 290 -15.92 24.02 -25.46
CA ASP A 290 -16.01 25.48 -25.46
C ASP A 290 -15.96 26.08 -24.04
N LEU A 291 -16.32 25.29 -23.01
CA LEU A 291 -16.48 25.80 -21.64
C LEU A 291 -15.16 26.29 -21.04
N GLU A 292 -15.25 27.41 -20.31
CA GLU A 292 -14.18 27.94 -19.45
C GLU A 292 -13.74 26.90 -18.40
N ALA A 293 -14.72 26.18 -17.84
CA ALA A 293 -14.52 25.15 -16.82
C ALA A 293 -13.60 24.01 -17.26
N VAL A 294 -13.49 23.72 -18.56
CA VAL A 294 -12.74 22.57 -19.08
C VAL A 294 -11.40 23.05 -19.61
N ILE A 295 -10.30 22.84 -18.89
CA ILE A 295 -8.95 23.21 -19.37
C ILE A 295 -8.35 22.18 -20.32
N GLY A 296 -8.89 20.97 -20.39
CA GLY A 296 -8.33 19.90 -21.21
C GLY A 296 -9.04 18.56 -21.09
N PHE A 297 -8.44 17.57 -21.73
CA PHE A 297 -9.02 16.23 -21.89
C PHE A 297 -7.96 15.14 -21.64
N GLN A 298 -8.38 13.98 -21.15
CA GLN A 298 -7.52 12.82 -20.92
C GLN A 298 -8.02 11.60 -21.70
N LEU A 299 -7.17 11.08 -22.60
CA LEU A 299 -7.51 10.07 -23.61
C LEU A 299 -8.30 8.88 -23.06
N ILE A 300 -7.76 8.25 -22.01
CA ILE A 300 -8.29 7.05 -21.37
C ILE A 300 -7.59 6.86 -19.99
N ASN A 301 -8.35 6.41 -18.98
CA ASN A 301 -7.80 5.96 -17.69
C ASN A 301 -7.03 4.64 -17.84
N GLU A 302 -5.89 4.52 -17.15
CA GLU A 302 -5.08 3.32 -16.95
C GLU A 302 -4.99 2.38 -18.17
N PRO A 303 -4.43 2.86 -19.29
CA PRO A 303 -4.43 2.11 -20.54
C PRO A 303 -3.67 0.78 -20.42
N HIS A 304 -4.38 -0.32 -20.67
CA HIS A 304 -3.84 -1.68 -20.60
C HIS A 304 -3.51 -2.24 -21.99
N PRO A 305 -2.36 -2.93 -22.19
CA PRO A 305 -1.95 -3.48 -23.49
C PRO A 305 -2.71 -4.75 -23.90
N GLY A 306 -3.41 -5.41 -22.98
CA GLY A 306 -4.04 -6.71 -23.22
C GLY A 306 -2.99 -7.81 -23.29
N TYR A 307 -2.98 -8.58 -24.38
CA TYR A 307 -1.94 -9.59 -24.63
C TYR A 307 -0.70 -9.02 -25.35
N ILE A 308 -0.72 -7.77 -25.80
CA ILE A 308 0.38 -7.19 -26.58
C ILE A 308 1.65 -7.16 -25.73
N ASN A 309 2.75 -7.65 -26.30
CA ASN A 309 4.07 -7.81 -25.69
C ASN A 309 4.22 -8.88 -24.59
N ILE A 310 3.23 -9.72 -24.27
CA ILE A 310 3.46 -10.84 -23.32
C ILE A 310 4.61 -11.77 -23.80
N PRO A 311 5.37 -12.41 -22.89
CA PRO A 311 6.54 -13.20 -23.28
C PRO A 311 6.23 -14.45 -24.13
N SER A 312 5.10 -15.12 -23.83
CA SER A 312 4.59 -16.35 -24.45
C SER A 312 3.11 -16.48 -24.05
N LEU A 313 2.31 -17.27 -24.76
CA LEU A 313 0.93 -17.60 -24.33
C LEU A 313 0.85 -18.26 -22.94
N HIS A 314 1.97 -18.75 -22.40
CA HIS A 314 2.12 -19.33 -21.06
C HIS A 314 2.73 -18.36 -20.03
N GLY A 315 3.04 -17.12 -20.42
CA GLY A 315 3.67 -16.10 -19.58
C GLY A 315 2.70 -15.05 -19.04
N PHE A 316 3.24 -14.21 -18.16
CA PHE A 316 2.63 -13.00 -17.59
C PHE A 316 3.70 -11.89 -17.58
N GLU A 317 3.30 -10.62 -17.64
CA GLU A 317 4.19 -9.48 -17.44
C GLU A 317 4.13 -9.02 -15.98
N TYR A 318 5.07 -9.50 -15.16
CA TYR A 318 5.05 -9.30 -13.70
C TYR A 318 5.27 -7.85 -13.23
N ASN A 319 5.52 -6.89 -14.13
CA ASN A 319 5.50 -5.46 -13.81
C ASN A 319 4.07 -4.86 -13.80
N THR A 320 3.14 -5.43 -14.58
CA THR A 320 1.75 -4.97 -14.74
C THR A 320 0.72 -5.93 -14.15
N ASP A 321 0.97 -7.24 -14.27
CA ASP A 321 -0.02 -8.28 -14.04
C ASP A 321 -0.17 -8.60 -12.54
N LEU A 322 -1.37 -8.40 -12.01
CA LEU A 322 -1.70 -8.69 -10.62
C LEU A 322 -2.32 -10.11 -10.50
N HIS A 323 -1.77 -10.91 -9.58
CA HIS A 323 -2.13 -12.33 -9.45
C HIS A 323 -2.78 -12.67 -8.10
N LEU A 324 -4.12 -12.74 -8.05
CA LEU A 324 -4.89 -13.17 -6.88
C LEU A 324 -6.09 -14.03 -7.30
N SER A 325 -6.46 -15.03 -6.50
CA SER A 325 -7.46 -16.05 -6.88
C SER A 325 -6.98 -16.86 -8.10
N HIS A 326 -7.90 -17.31 -8.96
CA HIS A 326 -7.61 -18.16 -10.11
C HIS A 326 -7.22 -17.32 -11.35
N ILE A 327 -5.94 -17.34 -11.71
CA ILE A 327 -5.38 -16.57 -12.83
C ILE A 327 -5.02 -17.51 -13.97
N PRO A 328 -5.77 -17.50 -15.09
CA PRO A 328 -5.37 -18.20 -16.29
C PRO A 328 -4.27 -17.43 -17.03
N THR A 329 -3.27 -18.13 -17.55
CA THR A 329 -2.43 -17.62 -18.65
C THR A 329 -3.30 -17.32 -19.89
N ALA A 330 -2.77 -16.57 -20.85
CA ALA A 330 -3.47 -16.32 -22.12
C ALA A 330 -3.97 -17.65 -22.75
N PHE A 331 -3.11 -18.67 -22.84
CA PHE A 331 -3.46 -19.99 -23.37
C PHE A 331 -4.60 -20.69 -22.61
N GLU A 332 -4.61 -20.61 -21.27
CA GLU A 332 -5.67 -21.18 -20.43
C GLU A 332 -6.98 -20.40 -20.57
N SER A 333 -6.91 -19.08 -20.70
CA SER A 333 -8.08 -18.22 -20.88
C SER A 333 -8.80 -18.52 -22.21
N PHE A 334 -8.04 -18.85 -23.26
CA PHE A 334 -8.60 -19.21 -24.56
C PHE A 334 -9.36 -20.53 -24.53
N GLN A 335 -8.81 -21.53 -23.83
CA GLN A 335 -9.44 -22.84 -23.63
C GLN A 335 -10.74 -22.71 -22.83
N LEU A 336 -10.71 -21.94 -21.75
CA LEU A 336 -11.87 -21.65 -20.92
C LEU A 336 -13.01 -21.01 -21.74
N GLY A 337 -12.74 -19.93 -22.48
CA GLY A 337 -13.77 -19.28 -23.29
C GLY A 337 -14.32 -20.16 -24.42
N ALA A 338 -13.51 -21.09 -24.94
CA ALA A 338 -13.94 -22.04 -25.98
C ALA A 338 -14.77 -23.24 -25.46
N GLY A 339 -14.97 -23.35 -24.14
CA GLY A 339 -15.77 -24.44 -23.54
C GLY A 339 -14.97 -25.66 -23.11
N TYR A 340 -13.66 -25.54 -22.87
CA TYR A 340 -12.82 -26.64 -22.40
C TYR A 340 -12.50 -26.52 -20.91
N PRO A 341 -12.84 -27.53 -20.07
CA PRO A 341 -12.49 -27.55 -18.66
C PRO A 341 -10.97 -27.45 -18.46
N THR A 342 -10.50 -26.36 -17.85
CA THR A 342 -9.07 -26.00 -17.83
C THR A 342 -8.56 -25.87 -16.40
N LYS A 343 -7.37 -26.41 -16.14
CA LYS A 343 -6.73 -26.47 -14.82
C LYS A 343 -5.84 -25.25 -14.58
N VAL A 344 -6.43 -24.21 -13.99
CA VAL A 344 -5.82 -22.89 -13.78
C VAL A 344 -5.04 -22.78 -12.47
N ALA A 345 -4.01 -21.94 -12.43
CA ALA A 345 -3.21 -21.64 -11.26
C ALA A 345 -3.95 -20.74 -10.24
N THR A 346 -3.91 -21.12 -8.95
CA THR A 346 -4.62 -20.41 -7.87
C THR A 346 -3.63 -19.76 -6.89
N TRP A 347 -3.74 -18.44 -6.76
CA TRP A 347 -2.82 -17.54 -6.06
C TRP A 347 -3.45 -16.95 -4.81
N THR A 348 -2.67 -16.83 -3.72
CA THR A 348 -3.13 -16.20 -2.47
C THR A 348 -2.13 -15.16 -1.95
N ARG A 349 -2.63 -14.19 -1.19
CA ARG A 349 -1.83 -13.17 -0.48
C ARG A 349 -0.70 -13.79 0.37
N SER A 350 0.49 -13.23 0.32
CA SER A 350 1.68 -13.69 1.05
C SER A 350 2.63 -12.54 1.42
N PHE A 351 3.81 -12.87 1.95
CA PHE A 351 4.89 -11.94 2.28
C PHE A 351 6.23 -12.71 2.23
N PRO A 352 7.35 -12.13 1.77
CA PRO A 352 7.52 -10.75 1.27
C PRO A 352 6.98 -10.52 -0.15
N MET A 353 6.81 -11.56 -0.96
CA MET A 353 6.12 -11.43 -2.26
C MET A 353 4.62 -11.25 -2.05
N PRO A 354 3.94 -10.35 -2.79
CA PRO A 354 2.54 -9.96 -2.53
C PRO A 354 1.58 -11.15 -2.63
N THR A 355 1.77 -12.04 -3.61
CA THR A 355 1.13 -13.35 -3.67
C THR A 355 2.12 -14.47 -3.97
N LYS A 356 1.61 -15.69 -3.78
CA LYS A 356 2.26 -16.94 -4.17
C LYS A 356 1.22 -17.88 -4.77
N HIS A 357 1.66 -18.72 -5.69
CA HIS A 357 0.93 -19.90 -6.12
C HIS A 357 0.73 -20.86 -4.93
N THR A 358 -0.44 -21.50 -4.85
CA THR A 358 -0.78 -22.41 -3.73
C THR A 358 -1.46 -23.70 -4.15
N SER A 359 -2.23 -23.68 -5.23
CA SER A 359 -3.02 -24.82 -5.72
C SER A 359 -3.36 -24.60 -7.19
N HIS A 360 -4.04 -25.57 -7.80
CA HIS A 360 -4.69 -25.38 -9.10
C HIS A 360 -6.16 -25.76 -8.97
N THR A 361 -7.02 -25.04 -9.69
CA THR A 361 -8.47 -25.28 -9.73
C THR A 361 -8.87 -25.60 -11.18
N VAL A 362 -9.72 -26.60 -11.39
CA VAL A 362 -10.33 -26.82 -12.71
C VAL A 362 -11.55 -25.93 -12.82
N LEU A 363 -11.58 -25.07 -13.83
CA LEU A 363 -12.67 -24.13 -14.11
C LEU A 363 -13.42 -24.54 -15.38
N ASN A 364 -14.62 -23.97 -15.58
CA ASN A 364 -15.55 -24.27 -16.67
C ASN A 364 -15.77 -25.79 -16.88
N THR A 365 -16.09 -26.51 -15.79
CA THR A 365 -16.38 -27.96 -15.85
C THR A 365 -17.69 -28.29 -16.58
N ALA A 366 -18.58 -27.31 -16.76
CA ALA A 366 -19.81 -27.45 -17.53
C ALA A 366 -19.60 -27.34 -19.05
N GLY A 367 -18.44 -26.86 -19.52
CA GLY A 367 -18.14 -26.70 -20.95
C GLY A 367 -18.90 -25.55 -21.64
N VAL A 368 -19.30 -24.54 -20.86
CA VAL A 368 -20.00 -23.34 -21.35
C VAL A 368 -19.08 -22.56 -22.29
N LYS A 369 -19.62 -21.96 -23.37
CA LYS A 369 -18.84 -21.10 -24.26
C LYS A 369 -19.04 -19.63 -23.91
N ALA A 370 -17.97 -18.85 -23.98
CA ALA A 370 -18.02 -17.40 -23.88
C ALA A 370 -18.40 -16.73 -25.22
N TRP A 371 -18.57 -17.51 -26.29
CA TRP A 371 -18.70 -17.04 -27.68
C TRP A 371 -20.05 -17.43 -28.28
N ARG A 372 -20.81 -16.44 -28.75
CA ARG A 372 -22.14 -16.62 -29.35
C ARG A 372 -22.07 -17.34 -30.71
N PRO A 373 -22.98 -18.29 -31.02
CA PRO A 373 -23.00 -19.00 -32.30
C PRO A 373 -23.24 -18.10 -33.53
N ASP A 374 -23.95 -17.00 -33.35
CA ASP A 374 -24.27 -15.96 -34.34
C ASP A 374 -23.22 -14.83 -34.40
N GLY A 375 -22.24 -14.81 -33.50
CA GLY A 375 -21.14 -13.84 -33.51
C GLY A 375 -20.20 -14.02 -34.73
N PRO A 376 -19.34 -13.03 -35.03
CA PRO A 376 -18.52 -13.01 -36.24
C PRO A 376 -17.51 -14.17 -36.37
N THR A 377 -17.21 -14.88 -35.28
CA THR A 377 -16.37 -16.08 -35.26
C THR A 377 -17.15 -17.41 -35.31
N GLN A 378 -18.49 -17.35 -35.39
CA GLN A 378 -19.40 -18.51 -35.38
C GLN A 378 -19.20 -19.42 -34.15
N GLY A 379 -19.23 -18.82 -32.95
CA GLY A 379 -19.04 -19.54 -31.68
C GLY A 379 -17.65 -20.14 -31.46
N ARG A 380 -16.62 -19.62 -32.15
CA ARG A 380 -15.20 -19.95 -31.95
C ARG A 380 -14.48 -18.86 -31.14
N CYS A 381 -13.40 -19.24 -30.45
CA CYS A 381 -12.51 -18.27 -29.84
C CYS A 381 -11.81 -17.42 -30.92
N ILE A 382 -11.74 -16.09 -30.76
CA ILE A 382 -11.04 -15.19 -31.70
C ILE A 382 -9.61 -15.65 -31.98
N TRP A 383 -8.91 -16.13 -30.96
CA TRP A 383 -7.52 -16.59 -31.09
C TRP A 383 -7.40 -17.98 -31.74
N GLU A 384 -8.46 -18.80 -31.71
CA GLU A 384 -8.58 -20.02 -32.54
C GLU A 384 -8.98 -19.67 -33.99
N PHE A 385 -9.75 -18.60 -34.20
CA PHE A 385 -10.08 -18.08 -35.52
C PHE A 385 -8.84 -17.58 -36.28
N HIS A 386 -7.85 -17.04 -35.55
CA HIS A 386 -6.56 -16.58 -36.07
C HIS A 386 -5.43 -17.62 -36.08
N ASP A 387 -5.74 -18.90 -35.86
CA ASP A 387 -4.78 -20.02 -35.83
C ASP A 387 -3.62 -19.81 -34.82
N VAL A 388 -3.87 -19.10 -33.71
CA VAL A 388 -2.90 -18.94 -32.60
C VAL A 388 -2.81 -20.24 -31.79
N TRP A 389 -3.94 -20.93 -31.65
CA TRP A 389 -4.09 -22.24 -31.02
C TRP A 389 -5.24 -23.03 -31.65
N ARG A 390 -5.39 -24.30 -31.26
CA ARG A 390 -6.56 -25.13 -31.58
C ARG A 390 -6.79 -26.21 -30.52
N TRP A 391 -7.99 -26.81 -30.51
CA TRP A 391 -8.22 -28.08 -29.82
C TRP A 391 -7.84 -29.29 -30.69
N ASP A 392 -7.07 -30.23 -30.12
CA ASP A 392 -6.78 -31.53 -30.75
C ASP A 392 -7.87 -32.54 -30.38
N ASN A 393 -8.73 -32.86 -31.35
CA ASN A 393 -9.84 -33.79 -31.17
C ASN A 393 -9.43 -35.26 -30.98
N VAL A 394 -8.19 -35.64 -31.29
CA VAL A 394 -7.65 -37.00 -31.10
C VAL A 394 -6.95 -37.09 -29.76
N ALA A 395 -6.03 -36.16 -29.48
CA ALA A 395 -5.27 -36.11 -28.22
C ALA A 395 -6.04 -35.50 -27.04
N LYS A 396 -7.27 -35.00 -27.26
CA LYS A 396 -8.17 -34.37 -26.26
C LYS A 396 -7.48 -33.31 -25.40
N ARG A 397 -6.74 -32.41 -26.06
CA ARG A 397 -5.96 -31.34 -25.42
C ARG A 397 -5.87 -30.12 -26.33
N ALA A 398 -5.62 -28.96 -25.75
CA ALA A 398 -5.24 -27.78 -26.53
C ALA A 398 -3.81 -27.90 -27.09
N VAL A 399 -3.56 -27.20 -28.20
CA VAL A 399 -2.26 -27.08 -28.85
C VAL A 399 -2.03 -25.62 -29.20
N ALA A 400 -0.99 -25.01 -28.63
CA ALA A 400 -0.49 -23.73 -29.09
C ALA A 400 0.12 -23.93 -30.49
N LEU A 401 -0.34 -23.17 -31.47
CA LEU A 401 0.20 -23.17 -32.83
C LEU A 401 1.25 -22.06 -33.00
N ARG A 402 1.10 -20.96 -32.25
CA ARG A 402 1.96 -19.77 -32.31
C ARG A 402 2.25 -19.25 -30.89
N GLU A 403 3.16 -19.91 -30.18
CA GLU A 403 3.41 -19.62 -28.75
C GLU A 403 3.80 -18.17 -28.44
N ASN A 404 4.55 -17.51 -29.33
CA ASN A 404 5.03 -16.14 -29.11
C ASN A 404 4.22 -15.10 -29.93
N TYR A 405 2.95 -15.39 -30.25
CA TYR A 405 2.14 -14.63 -31.21
C TYR A 405 2.06 -13.12 -30.94
N PHE A 406 1.96 -12.72 -29.66
CA PHE A 406 1.82 -11.33 -29.25
C PHE A 406 3.14 -10.65 -28.84
N ASN A 407 4.25 -11.38 -28.80
CA ASN A 407 5.53 -10.87 -28.31
C ASN A 407 6.17 -9.85 -29.28
N GLY A 408 5.93 -10.03 -30.57
CA GLY A 408 6.31 -9.13 -31.67
C GLY A 408 5.21 -9.09 -32.73
N ASN A 409 5.50 -8.56 -33.91
CA ASN A 409 4.55 -8.54 -35.03
C ASN A 409 4.49 -9.94 -35.70
N PRO A 410 3.33 -10.63 -35.68
CA PRO A 410 3.19 -12.01 -36.18
C PRO A 410 3.11 -12.11 -37.70
N LEU A 411 3.04 -10.99 -38.42
CA LEU A 411 2.98 -10.94 -39.90
C LEU A 411 4.37 -10.68 -40.50
N THR A 412 5.19 -9.86 -39.85
CA THR A 412 6.53 -9.48 -40.34
C THR A 412 7.69 -10.13 -39.59
N GLY A 413 7.45 -10.66 -38.39
CA GLY A 413 8.51 -11.12 -37.47
C GLY A 413 9.31 -9.98 -36.81
N GLY A 414 8.97 -8.72 -37.09
CA GLY A 414 9.60 -7.56 -36.46
C GLY A 414 9.23 -7.40 -34.99
N LYS A 415 10.05 -6.67 -34.23
CA LYS A 415 9.65 -6.17 -32.91
C LYS A 415 8.61 -5.06 -33.06
N ILE A 416 7.68 -5.00 -32.12
CA ILE A 416 6.73 -3.90 -31.92
C ILE A 416 6.59 -3.68 -30.41
N HIS A 417 6.47 -2.44 -29.96
CA HIS A 417 6.10 -2.11 -28.58
C HIS A 417 4.67 -1.57 -28.57
N TRP A 418 3.90 -1.82 -27.52
CA TRP A 418 2.57 -1.23 -27.37
C TRP A 418 2.53 0.32 -27.55
N TYR A 419 3.58 1.05 -27.15
CA TYR A 419 3.68 2.50 -27.40
C TYR A 419 3.82 2.88 -28.90
N ASP A 420 4.15 1.94 -29.79
CA ASP A 420 4.09 2.11 -31.25
C ASP A 420 2.66 2.05 -31.81
N LEU A 421 1.69 1.64 -30.99
CA LEU A 421 0.25 1.62 -31.29
C LEU A 421 -0.48 2.74 -30.52
N TYR A 422 -0.18 2.90 -29.23
CA TYR A 422 -0.77 3.93 -28.36
C TYR A 422 -0.46 5.35 -28.83
N LEU A 423 0.81 5.68 -29.09
CA LEU A 423 1.21 7.07 -29.37
C LEU A 423 0.62 7.61 -30.70
N PRO A 424 0.60 6.87 -31.82
CA PRO A 424 -0.11 7.31 -33.03
C PRO A 424 -1.62 7.47 -32.82
N PHE A 425 -2.26 6.62 -32.01
CA PHE A 425 -3.68 6.77 -31.68
C PHE A 425 -3.93 8.01 -30.80
N ALA A 426 -3.09 8.24 -29.79
CA ALA A 426 -3.15 9.43 -28.95
C ALA A 426 -2.94 10.73 -29.76
N GLN A 427 -2.10 10.69 -30.80
CA GLN A 427 -1.95 11.80 -31.75
C GLN A 427 -3.24 12.02 -32.56
N LYS A 428 -3.81 10.97 -33.18
CA LYS A 428 -5.08 11.05 -33.93
C LYS A 428 -6.23 11.58 -33.06
N TRP A 429 -6.34 11.11 -31.82
CA TRP A 429 -7.34 11.58 -30.86
C TRP A 429 -7.12 13.05 -30.48
N ALA A 430 -5.88 13.44 -30.15
CA ALA A 430 -5.58 14.82 -29.80
C ALA A 430 -5.82 15.79 -30.97
N GLU A 431 -5.71 15.32 -32.21
CA GLU A 431 -6.10 16.07 -33.41
C GLU A 431 -7.62 16.24 -33.50
N ARG A 432 -8.43 15.17 -33.31
CA ARG A 432 -9.91 15.26 -33.25
C ARG A 432 -10.40 16.24 -32.18
N VAL A 433 -9.87 16.14 -30.96
CA VAL A 433 -10.20 17.06 -29.86
C VAL A 433 -9.89 18.53 -30.24
N ARG A 434 -8.86 18.77 -31.06
CA ARG A 434 -8.47 20.11 -31.53
C ARG A 434 -9.26 20.62 -32.73
N GLU A 435 -10.05 19.77 -33.39
CA GLU A 435 -11.02 20.18 -34.42
C GLU A 435 -12.31 20.73 -33.76
N ALA A 436 -12.66 20.27 -32.55
CA ALA A 436 -13.89 20.63 -31.84
C ALA A 436 -13.70 21.56 -30.62
N ALA A 437 -12.48 21.70 -30.09
CA ALA A 437 -12.17 22.58 -28.93
C ALA A 437 -10.98 23.53 -29.18
N PRO A 438 -10.86 24.64 -28.43
CA PRO A 438 -9.78 25.62 -28.59
C PRO A 438 -8.37 25.00 -28.58
N PRO A 439 -7.45 25.42 -29.48
CA PRO A 439 -6.09 24.87 -29.53
C PRO A 439 -5.24 25.10 -28.26
N SER A 440 -5.69 25.94 -27.33
CA SER A 440 -5.08 26.15 -26.01
C SER A 440 -5.32 24.99 -25.04
N LYS A 441 -6.41 24.21 -25.19
CA LYS A 441 -6.77 23.13 -24.26
C LYS A 441 -5.62 22.11 -24.11
N LEU A 442 -5.50 21.56 -22.90
CA LEU A 442 -4.45 20.64 -22.47
C LEU A 442 -4.77 19.19 -22.83
N VAL A 443 -3.73 18.40 -23.08
CA VAL A 443 -3.83 17.00 -23.51
C VAL A 443 -3.16 16.11 -22.47
N PHE A 444 -3.94 15.45 -21.62
CA PHE A 444 -3.44 14.58 -20.56
C PHE A 444 -3.26 13.16 -21.10
N LEU A 445 -2.07 12.58 -20.95
CA LEU A 445 -1.79 11.18 -21.31
C LEU A 445 -1.16 10.42 -20.13
N GLU A 446 -1.64 9.20 -19.91
CA GLU A 446 -1.16 8.28 -18.88
C GLU A 446 -0.17 7.26 -19.48
N PRO A 447 0.85 6.80 -18.72
CA PRO A 447 1.58 5.57 -19.06
C PRO A 447 0.71 4.34 -18.74
N ILE A 448 1.21 3.13 -19.02
CA ILE A 448 0.68 1.93 -18.39
C ILE A 448 0.87 2.05 -16.85
N PRO A 449 -0.10 1.65 -16.00
CA PRO A 449 0.05 1.70 -14.55
C PRO A 449 1.33 1.03 -14.02
N ASN A 450 1.91 1.60 -12.97
CA ASN A 450 3.21 1.19 -12.37
C ASN A 450 4.44 1.32 -13.29
N GLU A 451 4.34 1.70 -14.57
CA GLU A 451 5.50 2.06 -15.39
C GLU A 451 6.08 3.45 -15.07
N PHE A 452 7.26 3.74 -15.62
CA PHE A 452 7.75 5.11 -15.78
C PHE A 452 7.49 5.59 -17.22
N ALA A 453 7.68 6.88 -17.49
CA ALA A 453 7.65 7.41 -18.86
C ALA A 453 8.56 6.59 -19.80
N SER A 454 8.04 6.18 -20.96
CA SER A 454 8.81 5.38 -21.92
C SER A 454 9.64 6.28 -22.86
N PRO A 455 10.92 5.94 -23.16
CA PRO A 455 11.73 6.67 -24.14
C PRO A 455 11.14 6.76 -25.55
N LEU A 456 10.10 6.00 -25.86
CA LEU A 456 9.35 6.09 -27.12
C LEU A 456 8.46 7.36 -27.21
N TRP A 457 8.24 8.07 -26.11
CA TRP A 457 7.47 9.33 -26.02
C TRP A 457 8.30 10.56 -26.48
N THR A 458 9.02 10.40 -27.58
CA THR A 458 9.79 11.47 -28.24
C THR A 458 8.86 12.62 -28.67
N HIS A 459 9.41 13.82 -28.81
CA HIS A 459 8.62 15.00 -29.17
C HIS A 459 7.90 14.87 -30.52
N ALA A 460 8.49 14.15 -31.47
CA ALA A 460 7.88 13.86 -32.78
C ALA A 460 6.74 12.83 -32.72
N ARG A 461 6.59 12.07 -31.62
CA ARG A 461 5.59 11.00 -31.45
C ARG A 461 4.45 11.34 -30.51
N ARG A 462 4.40 12.55 -29.93
CA ARG A 462 3.44 12.90 -28.87
C ARG A 462 2.64 14.18 -29.18
N PRO A 463 1.40 14.30 -28.66
CA PRO A 463 0.60 15.51 -28.82
C PRO A 463 1.27 16.79 -28.29
N ARG A 464 0.84 17.92 -28.88
CA ARG A 464 1.11 19.27 -28.34
C ARG A 464 0.24 19.55 -27.11
N ASN A 465 0.71 20.45 -26.25
CA ASN A 465 0.13 20.76 -24.93
C ASN A 465 -0.01 19.53 -24.01
N ILE A 466 0.93 18.58 -24.11
CA ILE A 466 0.90 17.36 -23.31
C ILE A 466 1.18 17.63 -21.83
N VAL A 467 0.32 17.08 -20.97
CA VAL A 467 0.57 16.88 -19.53
C VAL A 467 0.77 15.39 -19.29
N PHE A 468 1.87 15.01 -18.64
CA PHE A 468 2.11 13.63 -18.25
C PHE A 468 1.33 13.33 -16.96
N ALA A 469 0.43 12.35 -17.02
CA ALA A 469 -0.59 12.12 -16.00
C ALA A 469 -0.50 10.75 -15.28
N PRO A 470 0.67 10.35 -14.71
CA PRO A 470 0.82 9.05 -14.05
C PRO A 470 0.04 8.95 -12.74
N HIS A 471 -0.30 7.72 -12.33
CA HIS A 471 -0.96 7.45 -11.04
C HIS A 471 0.02 6.97 -9.97
N TRP A 472 -0.35 7.10 -8.69
CA TRP A 472 0.44 6.56 -7.59
C TRP A 472 -0.41 6.02 -6.43
N TYR A 473 -0.10 4.79 -6.01
CA TYR A 473 -0.66 4.13 -4.84
C TYR A 473 0.44 3.34 -4.09
N ASP A 474 0.34 3.24 -2.75
CA ASP A 474 1.10 2.23 -1.99
C ASP A 474 0.49 0.85 -2.28
N LEU A 475 1.04 0.17 -3.29
CA LEU A 475 0.62 -1.15 -3.74
C LEU A 475 0.63 -2.19 -2.61
N ASN A 476 1.49 -2.08 -1.60
CA ASN A 476 1.51 -3.01 -0.46
C ASN A 476 0.31 -2.75 0.47
N ALA A 477 0.02 -1.48 0.80
CA ALA A 477 -1.12 -1.13 1.64
C ALA A 477 -2.46 -1.36 0.94
N LEU A 478 -2.53 -1.06 -0.37
CA LEU A 478 -3.67 -1.33 -1.25
C LEU A 478 -3.95 -2.83 -1.33
N PHE A 479 -2.98 -3.64 -1.74
CA PHE A 479 -3.16 -5.07 -1.97
C PHE A 479 -3.48 -5.87 -0.69
N ALA A 480 -2.93 -5.44 0.44
CA ALA A 480 -3.24 -6.02 1.75
C ALA A 480 -4.50 -5.42 2.43
N LYS A 481 -5.04 -4.31 1.91
CA LYS A 481 -5.98 -3.40 2.58
C LYS A 481 -5.64 -3.19 4.06
N ALA A 482 -4.39 -2.79 4.33
CA ALA A 482 -3.84 -2.64 5.68
C ALA A 482 -2.68 -1.63 5.75
N PHE A 483 -2.62 -0.84 6.83
CA PHE A 483 -1.56 0.16 7.06
C PHE A 483 -1.14 0.22 8.54
N GLY A 484 0.10 0.64 8.80
CA GLY A 484 0.65 0.75 10.16
C GLY A 484 2.10 1.24 10.19
N ASN A 485 2.84 0.93 11.25
CA ASN A 485 4.22 1.41 11.48
C ASN A 485 5.30 0.81 10.56
N PHE A 486 4.94 0.00 9.55
CA PHE A 486 5.87 -0.62 8.62
C PHE A 486 5.36 -0.44 7.19
N THR A 487 6.16 0.19 6.32
CA THR A 487 5.83 0.38 4.89
C THR A 487 6.96 -0.15 4.01
N VAL A 488 6.61 -0.44 2.75
CA VAL A 488 7.48 -1.13 1.80
C VAL A 488 7.63 -0.28 0.53
N ASN A 489 8.84 -0.22 -0.03
CA ASN A 489 9.09 0.39 -1.33
C ASN A 489 8.86 -0.65 -2.44
N VAL A 490 7.61 -0.80 -2.88
CA VAL A 490 7.21 -1.81 -3.88
C VAL A 490 7.76 -1.48 -5.27
N GLN A 491 7.80 -0.19 -5.62
CA GLN A 491 8.45 0.29 -6.86
C GLN A 491 9.92 -0.13 -6.92
N GLY A 492 10.62 -0.08 -5.79
CA GLY A 492 11.99 -0.56 -5.65
C GLY A 492 12.12 -2.08 -5.67
N LEU A 493 11.31 -2.81 -4.91
CA LEU A 493 11.37 -4.28 -4.84
C LEU A 493 11.12 -4.94 -6.21
N SER A 494 10.09 -4.49 -6.93
CA SER A 494 9.79 -4.96 -8.30
C SER A 494 10.99 -4.78 -9.24
N ARG A 495 11.73 -3.69 -9.07
CA ARG A 495 12.93 -3.33 -9.84
C ARG A 495 14.25 -3.83 -9.19
N GLY A 496 14.18 -4.90 -8.38
CA GLY A 496 15.34 -5.63 -7.86
C GLY A 496 16.05 -5.01 -6.65
N MET A 497 15.45 -4.04 -5.94
CA MET A 497 16.04 -3.46 -4.74
C MET A 497 16.23 -4.50 -3.63
N PHE A 498 17.43 -4.52 -3.02
CA PHE A 498 17.72 -5.40 -1.88
C PHE A 498 16.75 -5.14 -0.71
N PRO A 499 16.01 -6.16 -0.19
CA PRO A 499 14.83 -5.92 0.64
C PRO A 499 15.04 -5.06 1.90
N LEU A 500 16.19 -5.13 2.57
CA LEU A 500 16.45 -4.30 3.75
C LEU A 500 16.60 -2.79 3.43
N LYS A 501 16.79 -2.41 2.16
CA LYS A 501 16.71 -1.01 1.70
C LYS A 501 15.28 -0.57 1.35
N ALA A 502 14.36 -1.52 1.17
CA ALA A 502 12.97 -1.26 0.81
C ALA A 502 12.02 -1.23 2.02
N PHE A 503 12.53 -1.38 3.24
CA PHE A 503 11.73 -1.50 4.47
C PHE A 503 11.86 -0.25 5.35
N TYR A 504 10.73 0.39 5.66
CA TYR A 504 10.67 1.68 6.35
C TYR A 504 9.82 1.59 7.63
N TRP A 505 10.24 2.27 8.71
CA TRP A 505 9.56 2.22 10.02
C TRP A 505 9.05 3.59 10.50
N GLY A 506 7.84 3.58 11.06
CA GLY A 506 7.16 4.73 11.65
C GLY A 506 6.61 5.71 10.62
N GLN A 507 5.92 6.74 11.09
CA GLN A 507 5.35 7.80 10.25
C GLN A 507 6.43 8.54 9.44
N LYS A 508 7.61 8.78 10.04
CA LYS A 508 8.74 9.34 9.30
C LYS A 508 9.15 8.39 8.16
N GLY A 509 9.26 7.09 8.43
CA GLY A 509 9.58 6.09 7.41
C GLY A 509 8.55 6.06 6.28
N ALA A 510 7.26 6.15 6.57
CA ALA A 510 6.20 6.22 5.56
C ALA A 510 6.33 7.48 4.67
N ARG A 511 6.46 8.66 5.29
CA ARG A 511 6.71 9.94 4.57
C ARG A 511 7.95 9.85 3.68
N ASP A 512 9.06 9.35 4.20
CA ASP A 512 10.33 9.21 3.46
C ASP A 512 10.22 8.19 2.30
N ASN A 513 9.53 7.06 2.50
CA ASN A 513 9.28 6.03 1.49
C ASN A 513 8.44 6.58 0.32
N PHE A 514 7.34 7.25 0.62
CA PHE A 514 6.43 7.78 -0.39
C PHE A 514 7.07 8.97 -1.13
N THR A 515 7.82 9.83 -0.43
CA THR A 515 8.62 10.91 -1.05
C THR A 515 9.56 10.36 -2.11
N LEU A 516 10.26 9.24 -1.81
CA LEU A 516 11.17 8.61 -2.76
C LEU A 516 10.43 8.01 -3.97
N GLN A 517 9.32 7.29 -3.75
CA GLN A 517 8.60 6.62 -4.85
C GLN A 517 7.90 7.61 -5.80
N ILE A 518 7.31 8.70 -5.29
CA ILE A 518 6.72 9.76 -6.10
C ILE A 518 7.81 10.61 -6.77
N GLY A 519 8.86 10.98 -6.03
CA GLY A 519 10.01 11.71 -6.57
C GLY A 519 10.66 10.99 -7.75
N ASN A 520 10.82 9.66 -7.67
CA ASN A 520 11.31 8.83 -8.78
C ASN A 520 10.46 8.94 -10.05
N ILE A 521 9.13 9.01 -9.94
CA ILE A 521 8.24 9.14 -11.12
C ILE A 521 8.45 10.49 -11.79
N VAL A 522 8.47 11.56 -10.99
CA VAL A 522 8.61 12.95 -11.48
C VAL A 522 10.01 13.20 -12.06
N ASP A 523 11.08 12.78 -11.39
CA ASP A 523 12.46 12.89 -11.90
C ASP A 523 12.66 12.10 -13.21
N GLN A 524 12.07 10.90 -13.33
CA GLN A 524 12.18 10.11 -14.57
C GLN A 524 11.35 10.72 -15.71
N ALA A 525 10.18 11.30 -15.40
CA ALA A 525 9.40 12.04 -16.39
C ALA A 525 10.21 13.22 -16.95
N TYR A 526 10.85 14.05 -16.11
CA TYR A 526 11.68 15.16 -16.61
C TYR A 526 12.93 14.69 -17.39
N ARG A 527 13.55 13.57 -17.01
CA ARG A 527 14.71 13.00 -17.74
C ARG A 527 14.38 12.43 -19.11
N ILE A 528 13.15 11.94 -19.31
CA ILE A 528 12.74 11.20 -20.51
C ILE A 528 11.86 12.06 -21.44
N LEU A 529 10.98 12.90 -20.88
CA LEU A 529 10.02 13.73 -21.61
C LEU A 529 10.46 15.20 -21.74
N GLY A 530 11.50 15.60 -21.01
CA GLY A 530 11.98 16.97 -20.91
C GLY A 530 11.11 17.83 -19.98
N GLU A 531 11.25 19.15 -20.14
CA GLU A 531 10.50 20.15 -19.37
C GLU A 531 9.02 20.25 -19.79
N ILE A 532 8.20 19.26 -19.40
CA ILE A 532 6.73 19.28 -19.53
C ILE A 532 6.04 19.09 -18.17
N PRO A 533 4.78 19.53 -17.99
CA PRO A 533 4.09 19.38 -16.71
C PRO A 533 3.80 17.92 -16.38
N VAL A 534 3.98 17.60 -15.10
CA VAL A 534 3.59 16.31 -14.51
C VAL A 534 2.48 16.58 -13.49
N ILE A 535 1.40 15.82 -13.57
CA ILE A 535 0.30 15.83 -12.59
C ILE A 535 0.02 14.38 -12.19
N ILE A 536 -0.11 14.10 -10.90
CA ILE A 536 -0.53 12.78 -10.43
C ILE A 536 -2.05 12.68 -10.61
N GLY A 537 -2.48 12.08 -11.73
CA GLY A 537 -3.88 12.01 -12.14
C GLY A 537 -4.78 11.27 -11.14
N GLU A 538 -4.18 10.34 -10.40
CA GLU A 538 -4.88 9.57 -9.37
C GLU A 538 -3.94 9.13 -8.25
N CYS A 539 -4.35 9.39 -7.01
CA CYS A 539 -3.73 8.84 -5.81
C CYS A 539 -4.72 8.85 -4.63
N GLY A 540 -4.75 7.79 -3.83
CA GLY A 540 -5.77 7.62 -2.78
C GLY A 540 -5.42 6.55 -1.73
N ILE A 541 -6.32 6.37 -0.76
CA ILE A 541 -6.17 5.37 0.30
C ILE A 541 -7.46 4.57 0.54
N PRO A 542 -7.38 3.26 0.84
CA PRO A 542 -8.57 2.46 1.15
C PRO A 542 -9.03 2.72 2.59
N PHE A 543 -10.19 3.36 2.79
CA PHE A 543 -10.73 3.63 4.13
C PHE A 543 -11.18 2.35 4.84
N ASP A 544 -11.53 1.30 4.10
CA ASP A 544 -11.90 -0.02 4.65
C ASP A 544 -10.71 -0.84 5.19
N MET A 545 -9.50 -0.25 5.21
CA MET A 545 -8.28 -0.86 5.70
C MET A 545 -8.36 -1.43 7.13
N ASN A 546 -7.39 -2.28 7.47
CA ASN A 546 -7.26 -2.90 8.80
C ASN A 546 -8.52 -3.67 9.25
N LYS A 547 -9.24 -4.26 8.28
CA LYS A 547 -10.51 -5.01 8.46
C LYS A 547 -11.70 -4.14 8.91
N LYS A 548 -11.89 -2.97 8.28
CA LYS A 548 -12.96 -2.02 8.63
C LYS A 548 -12.92 -1.68 10.13
N GLU A 549 -11.73 -1.39 10.68
CA GLU A 549 -11.54 -1.08 12.11
C GLU A 549 -12.08 0.32 12.44
N ALA A 550 -11.69 1.33 11.67
CA ALA A 550 -12.14 2.72 11.84
C ALA A 550 -13.67 2.88 11.78
N PHE A 551 -14.36 2.11 10.93
CA PHE A 551 -15.84 2.12 10.84
C PHE A 551 -16.52 1.58 12.12
N LYS A 552 -15.81 0.83 12.97
CA LYS A 552 -16.32 0.27 14.23
C LYS A 552 -15.92 1.08 15.46
N THR A 553 -14.79 1.78 15.40
CA THR A 553 -14.23 2.57 16.51
C THR A 553 -14.48 4.07 16.39
N GLY A 554 -14.75 4.57 15.18
CA GLY A 554 -14.67 5.99 14.84
C GLY A 554 -13.24 6.52 14.68
N ASP A 555 -12.22 5.70 14.94
CA ASP A 555 -10.81 6.11 14.89
C ASP A 555 -10.20 5.87 13.51
N PHE A 556 -10.05 6.95 12.74
CA PHE A 556 -9.43 6.97 11.42
C PHE A 556 -7.92 7.33 11.46
N THR A 557 -7.24 7.20 12.60
CA THR A 557 -5.83 7.62 12.74
C THR A 557 -4.90 6.91 11.76
N MET A 558 -5.14 5.65 11.39
CA MET A 558 -4.31 4.95 10.38
C MET A 558 -4.52 5.50 8.97
N GLN A 559 -5.75 5.83 8.60
CA GLN A 559 -6.12 6.47 7.34
C GLN A 559 -5.51 7.87 7.27
N GLY A 560 -5.69 8.70 8.30
CA GLY A 560 -5.09 10.05 8.38
C GLY A 560 -3.56 10.01 8.30
N ARG A 561 -2.91 9.02 8.91
CA ARG A 561 -1.46 8.78 8.77
C ARG A 561 -1.03 8.38 7.36
N MET A 562 -1.79 7.53 6.66
CA MET A 562 -1.47 7.14 5.29
C MET A 562 -1.65 8.31 4.32
N MET A 563 -2.76 9.06 4.45
CA MET A 563 -3.05 10.26 3.67
C MET A 563 -1.99 11.34 3.86
N ASP A 564 -1.59 11.61 5.12
CA ASP A 564 -0.50 12.53 5.44
C ASP A 564 0.84 12.13 4.80
N ALA A 565 1.19 10.84 4.82
CA ALA A 565 2.43 10.38 4.20
C ALA A 565 2.43 10.59 2.68
N MET A 566 1.27 10.42 2.03
CA MET A 566 1.10 10.62 0.58
C MET A 566 1.11 12.10 0.20
N LEU A 567 0.33 12.94 0.90
CA LEU A 567 0.28 14.37 0.62
C LEU A 567 1.59 15.09 0.96
N THR A 568 2.30 14.68 2.01
CA THR A 568 3.66 15.19 2.29
C THR A 568 4.64 14.84 1.17
N ALA A 569 4.48 13.69 0.51
CA ALA A 569 5.32 13.29 -0.62
C ALA A 569 5.01 14.09 -1.90
N LEU A 570 3.73 14.34 -2.19
CA LEU A 570 3.28 15.18 -3.31
C LEU A 570 3.71 16.65 -3.12
N GLU A 571 3.60 17.17 -1.89
CA GLU A 571 4.07 18.50 -1.49
C GLU A 571 5.58 18.68 -1.71
N ARG A 572 6.38 17.71 -1.26
CA ARG A 572 7.84 17.71 -1.48
C ARG A 572 8.23 17.53 -2.94
N ALA A 573 7.40 16.84 -3.73
CA ALA A 573 7.60 16.69 -5.16
C ALA A 573 7.19 17.93 -5.98
N LEU A 574 6.56 18.93 -5.35
CA LEU A 574 5.99 20.13 -5.99
C LEU A 574 5.06 19.80 -7.18
N VAL A 575 4.39 18.65 -7.11
CA VAL A 575 3.58 18.10 -8.22
C VAL A 575 2.09 18.39 -7.99
N GLY A 576 1.36 18.74 -9.05
CA GLY A 576 -0.10 18.83 -9.01
C GLY A 576 -0.74 17.44 -8.90
N PHE A 577 -1.95 17.34 -8.37
CA PHE A 577 -2.62 16.04 -8.18
C PHE A 577 -4.14 16.10 -8.07
N THR A 578 -4.79 14.98 -8.37
CA THR A 578 -6.24 14.74 -8.19
C THR A 578 -6.47 13.49 -7.33
N LEU A 579 -7.01 13.68 -6.12
CA LEU A 579 -7.19 12.61 -5.13
C LEU A 579 -8.33 11.64 -5.51
N TRP A 580 -8.13 10.35 -5.24
CA TRP A 580 -9.15 9.31 -5.38
C TRP A 580 -9.87 9.04 -4.04
N ASN A 581 -11.15 9.34 -3.88
CA ASN A 581 -12.02 10.16 -4.76
C ASN A 581 -13.01 11.02 -3.96
N TYR A 582 -13.70 11.96 -4.60
CA TYR A 582 -14.94 12.51 -4.05
C TYR A 582 -16.12 11.76 -4.68
N ASN A 583 -16.77 10.88 -3.91
CA ASN A 583 -18.01 10.23 -4.30
C ASN A 583 -19.12 10.65 -3.32
N PRO A 584 -20.18 11.35 -3.78
CA PRO A 584 -21.26 11.83 -2.91
C PRO A 584 -22.06 10.68 -2.28
N TYR A 585 -22.18 9.55 -2.97
CA TYR A 585 -22.99 8.41 -2.51
C TYR A 585 -22.20 7.42 -1.64
N ASN A 586 -20.87 7.60 -1.51
CA ASN A 586 -20.05 6.70 -0.71
C ASN A 586 -20.54 6.67 0.75
N SER A 587 -20.75 5.49 1.34
CA SER A 587 -21.04 5.32 2.77
C SER A 587 -19.93 4.56 3.53
N ASP A 588 -19.97 4.59 4.87
CA ASP A 588 -19.08 3.76 5.70
C ASP A 588 -19.41 2.24 5.58
N GLU A 589 -20.65 1.90 5.25
CA GLU A 589 -21.11 0.51 5.12
C GLU A 589 -20.78 -0.09 3.75
N ARG A 590 -21.39 0.47 2.70
CA ARG A 590 -21.30 -0.02 1.31
C ARG A 590 -20.01 0.41 0.62
N GLY A 591 -19.43 1.53 1.04
CA GLY A 591 -18.40 2.20 0.25
C GLY A 591 -19.02 2.90 -0.94
N ASP A 592 -18.36 2.86 -2.09
CA ASP A 592 -18.72 3.60 -3.31
C ASP A 592 -19.70 2.86 -4.25
N ASP A 593 -20.30 1.76 -3.78
CA ASP A 593 -21.20 0.83 -4.51
C ASP A 593 -20.56 0.11 -5.72
N TRP A 594 -19.24 0.20 -5.91
CA TRP A 594 -18.53 -0.46 -7.02
C TRP A 594 -17.42 -1.40 -6.52
N ASN A 595 -17.50 -2.69 -6.85
CA ASN A 595 -16.46 -3.70 -6.60
C ASN A 595 -15.88 -3.79 -5.16
N GLY A 596 -16.63 -3.33 -4.15
CA GLY A 596 -16.25 -3.40 -2.73
C GLY A 596 -15.20 -2.36 -2.31
N GLU A 597 -15.16 -1.25 -3.05
CA GLU A 597 -14.22 -0.16 -2.83
C GLU A 597 -14.78 0.88 -1.83
N ASN A 598 -13.89 1.65 -1.20
CA ASN A 598 -14.23 2.70 -0.23
C ASN A 598 -13.01 3.62 -0.11
N PHE A 599 -12.74 4.37 -1.18
CA PHE A 599 -11.60 5.29 -1.26
C PHE A 599 -11.98 6.73 -0.94
N SER A 600 -13.26 7.07 -0.98
CA SER A 600 -13.66 8.44 -0.71
C SER A 600 -13.32 8.84 0.73
N TRP A 601 -12.93 10.10 0.92
CA TRP A 601 -12.91 10.70 2.26
C TRP A 601 -14.29 11.27 2.63
N PHE A 602 -15.15 11.61 1.66
CA PHE A 602 -16.54 11.96 1.95
C PHE A 602 -17.38 10.71 2.26
N SER A 603 -18.30 10.80 3.22
CA SER A 603 -19.24 9.73 3.57
C SER A 603 -20.63 10.32 3.76
N SER A 604 -21.59 9.92 2.92
CA SER A 604 -23.00 10.32 3.00
C SER A 604 -23.60 9.97 4.37
N SER A 605 -23.27 8.80 4.92
CA SER A 605 -23.61 8.36 6.28
C SER A 605 -22.99 9.19 7.42
N ARG A 606 -22.25 10.24 7.10
CA ARG A 606 -21.66 11.22 8.04
C ARG A 606 -22.00 12.67 7.69
N ALA A 607 -22.77 12.89 6.62
CA ALA A 607 -23.46 14.14 6.39
C ALA A 607 -24.76 14.14 7.20
N GLU A 608 -25.26 15.33 7.53
CA GLU A 608 -26.61 15.51 8.07
C GLU A 608 -27.51 16.01 6.92
N GLU A 609 -28.67 16.61 7.23
CA GLU A 609 -29.61 17.13 6.22
C GLU A 609 -28.95 18.11 5.22
N LEU A 610 -29.52 18.19 4.01
CA LEU A 610 -29.08 19.08 2.93
C LEU A 610 -28.87 20.50 3.43
N LEU A 611 -27.71 21.07 3.11
CA LEU A 611 -27.33 22.39 3.61
C LEU A 611 -28.14 23.51 2.94
N SER A 612 -28.44 24.56 3.71
CA SER A 612 -29.11 25.75 3.18
C SER A 612 -28.22 26.45 2.16
N PRO A 613 -28.77 27.14 1.14
CA PRO A 613 -27.94 27.95 0.24
C PRO A 613 -27.08 29.02 0.94
N LEU A 614 -27.47 29.45 2.15
CA LEU A 614 -26.68 30.35 3.01
C LEU A 614 -25.43 29.67 3.62
N ASP A 615 -25.42 28.34 3.71
CA ASP A 615 -24.29 27.57 4.27
C ASP A 615 -23.18 27.30 3.24
N TYR A 616 -23.39 27.64 1.95
CA TYR A 616 -22.42 27.39 0.87
C TYR A 616 -21.21 28.34 0.87
N GLU A 617 -21.19 29.32 1.78
CA GLU A 617 -20.07 30.24 1.94
C GLU A 617 -18.76 29.54 2.33
N GLN A 618 -17.65 29.99 1.75
CA GLN A 618 -16.37 29.26 1.78
C GLN A 618 -15.82 29.04 3.21
N HIS A 619 -16.14 29.93 4.14
CA HIS A 619 -15.72 29.86 5.54
C HIS A 619 -16.67 29.03 6.43
N THR A 620 -17.87 28.66 5.96
CA THR A 620 -18.87 27.94 6.76
C THR A 620 -18.45 26.50 7.05
N SER A 621 -18.41 26.15 8.34
CA SER A 621 -18.02 24.81 8.82
C SER A 621 -19.05 23.71 8.56
N ALA A 622 -20.30 24.05 8.25
CA ALA A 622 -21.33 23.07 7.90
C ALA A 622 -20.95 22.24 6.65
N LEU A 623 -20.21 22.83 5.70
CA LEU A 623 -19.67 22.13 4.53
C LEU A 623 -18.68 21.00 4.88
N ASP A 624 -18.07 21.00 6.08
CA ASP A 624 -17.17 19.93 6.53
C ASP A 624 -17.90 18.64 6.96
N LYS A 625 -19.24 18.68 7.11
CA LYS A 625 -20.05 17.49 7.37
C LYS A 625 -19.85 16.44 6.25
N GLY A 626 -19.91 15.17 6.60
CA GLY A 626 -19.55 14.04 5.72
C GLY A 626 -18.05 13.81 5.54
N GLY A 627 -17.18 14.79 5.82
CA GLY A 627 -15.73 14.66 5.64
C GLY A 627 -15.05 13.77 6.68
N ARG A 628 -14.33 12.74 6.23
CA ARG A 628 -13.38 11.95 7.04
C ARG A 628 -11.97 12.53 6.92
N ILE A 629 -11.19 12.45 8.00
CA ILE A 629 -9.76 12.82 8.08
C ILE A 629 -9.39 14.20 7.47
N LEU A 630 -10.30 15.19 7.52
CA LEU A 630 -10.09 16.49 6.86
C LEU A 630 -8.79 17.19 7.29
N SER A 631 -8.36 17.04 8.54
CA SER A 631 -7.04 17.55 9.00
C SER A 631 -5.85 17.06 8.18
N SER A 632 -5.97 15.88 7.57
CA SER A 632 -4.94 15.27 6.70
C SER A 632 -5.14 15.58 5.22
N VAL A 633 -6.36 15.95 4.79
CA VAL A 633 -6.72 16.20 3.38
C VAL A 633 -6.65 17.70 3.06
N VAL A 634 -7.23 18.54 3.92
CA VAL A 634 -7.31 20.01 3.78
C VAL A 634 -6.02 20.62 4.31
N ARG A 635 -5.04 20.77 3.42
CA ARG A 635 -3.67 21.23 3.74
C ARG A 635 -3.40 22.58 3.07
N PRO A 636 -2.63 23.50 3.69
CA PRO A 636 -2.26 24.76 3.07
C PRO A 636 -1.33 24.53 1.87
N TYR A 637 -1.39 25.39 0.86
CA TYR A 637 -0.46 25.34 -0.28
C TYR A 637 -0.36 26.66 -1.04
N ALA A 638 0.81 26.94 -1.63
CA ALA A 638 0.99 28.06 -2.54
C ALA A 638 0.30 27.74 -3.87
N ALA A 639 -0.90 28.29 -4.08
CA ALA A 639 -1.76 27.95 -5.21
C ALA A 639 -1.36 28.72 -6.46
N LYS A 640 -1.09 30.02 -6.34
CA LYS A 640 -0.61 30.89 -7.43
C LYS A 640 0.65 31.59 -6.96
N THR A 641 1.80 31.29 -7.54
CA THR A 641 3.11 31.85 -7.12
C THR A 641 3.62 32.88 -8.11
N ALA A 642 3.93 34.09 -7.62
CA ALA A 642 4.66 35.11 -8.37
C ALA A 642 6.15 34.75 -8.49
N GLY A 643 6.44 33.70 -9.26
CA GLY A 643 7.77 33.11 -9.42
C GLY A 643 7.75 31.58 -9.53
N ILE A 644 8.94 30.97 -9.50
CA ILE A 644 9.15 29.52 -9.63
C ILE A 644 9.22 28.86 -8.25
N PRO A 645 8.34 27.89 -7.92
CA PRO A 645 8.42 27.11 -6.68
C PRO A 645 9.77 26.39 -6.52
N LEU A 646 10.35 26.41 -5.31
CA LEU A 646 11.62 25.73 -5.00
C LEU A 646 11.48 24.64 -3.93
N SER A 647 10.65 24.85 -2.91
CA SER A 647 10.31 23.81 -1.91
C SER A 647 9.07 24.20 -1.11
N PHE A 648 8.27 23.21 -0.73
CA PHE A 648 7.14 23.35 0.19
C PHE A 648 7.19 22.21 1.22
N GLU A 649 7.15 22.55 2.51
CA GLU A 649 7.00 21.59 3.60
C GLU A 649 5.91 22.03 4.58
N TYR A 650 5.01 21.12 4.96
CA TYR A 650 3.97 21.34 5.96
C TYR A 650 3.95 20.21 6.99
N GLU A 651 3.86 20.57 8.27
CA GLU A 651 3.73 19.63 9.39
C GLU A 651 2.35 19.78 10.05
N MET A 652 1.40 18.96 9.61
CA MET A 652 0.04 18.86 10.16
C MET A 652 -0.01 18.82 11.69
N THR A 653 0.94 18.14 12.35
CA THR A 653 0.91 18.01 13.82
C THR A 653 1.25 19.30 14.58
N THR A 654 1.73 20.34 13.88
CA THR A 654 2.02 21.67 14.45
C THR A 654 1.38 22.82 13.68
N GLY A 655 0.74 22.56 12.54
CA GLY A 655 0.16 23.58 11.66
C GLY A 655 1.18 24.44 10.91
N VAL A 656 2.49 24.20 11.10
CA VAL A 656 3.56 25.00 10.51
C VAL A 656 3.79 24.59 9.05
N PHE A 657 3.92 25.56 8.14
CA PHE A 657 4.53 25.34 6.83
C PHE A 657 5.72 26.27 6.56
N THR A 658 6.56 25.88 5.61
CA THR A 658 7.60 26.71 5.02
C THR A 658 7.50 26.58 3.50
N TYR A 659 7.56 27.71 2.79
CA TYR A 659 7.57 27.76 1.34
C TYR A 659 8.72 28.63 0.84
N GLN A 660 9.33 28.23 -0.28
CA GLN A 660 10.36 28.98 -0.99
C GLN A 660 10.05 29.01 -2.48
N TRP A 661 10.28 30.18 -3.10
CA TRP A 661 10.18 30.39 -4.54
C TRP A 661 11.26 31.36 -5.01
N ALA A 662 11.54 31.38 -6.30
CA ALA A 662 12.46 32.34 -6.92
C ALA A 662 11.74 33.25 -7.91
N ASN A 663 12.19 34.51 -8.01
CA ASN A 663 11.87 35.36 -9.15
C ASN A 663 12.36 34.69 -10.45
N ARG A 664 11.66 34.92 -11.58
CA ARG A 664 12.11 34.44 -12.89
C ARG A 664 13.53 34.96 -13.18
N ASP A 665 14.37 34.10 -13.73
CA ASP A 665 15.72 34.45 -14.19
C ASP A 665 15.80 34.31 -15.73
N PRO A 666 15.69 35.43 -16.50
CA PRO A 666 15.84 35.40 -17.95
C PRO A 666 17.26 35.05 -18.44
N SER A 667 18.27 35.05 -17.57
CA SER A 667 19.67 34.80 -17.96
C SER A 667 20.07 33.32 -17.92
N ARG A 668 19.30 32.49 -17.22
CA ARG A 668 19.53 31.04 -17.17
C ARG A 668 19.03 30.36 -18.45
N PRO A 669 19.72 29.30 -18.92
CA PRO A 669 19.21 28.52 -20.03
C PRO A 669 17.86 27.90 -19.67
N THR A 670 16.99 27.80 -20.66
CA THR A 670 15.85 26.88 -20.59
C THR A 670 16.39 25.46 -20.40
N GLY A 671 15.79 24.66 -19.52
CA GLY A 671 16.09 23.23 -19.46
C GLY A 671 15.92 22.57 -20.83
N PRO A 672 16.65 21.46 -21.11
CA PRO A 672 16.74 20.87 -22.44
C PRO A 672 15.35 20.69 -23.05
N GLN A 673 15.10 21.40 -24.15
CA GLN A 673 13.80 21.38 -24.79
C GLN A 673 13.60 20.01 -25.44
N ALA A 674 12.35 19.54 -25.48
CA ALA A 674 12.04 18.20 -25.98
C ALA A 674 12.40 18.00 -27.48
N GLY A 675 12.73 19.07 -28.21
CA GLY A 675 13.23 19.04 -29.59
C GLY A 675 14.75 18.84 -29.76
N GLU A 676 15.56 18.81 -28.69
CA GLU A 676 17.01 18.55 -28.76
C GLU A 676 17.37 17.06 -28.54
N LEU A 677 16.37 16.17 -28.50
CA LEU A 677 16.47 14.79 -28.00
C LEU A 677 16.32 13.70 -29.09
N ASP A 678 16.66 14.01 -30.35
CA ASP A 678 16.74 13.01 -31.42
C ASP A 678 17.99 12.10 -31.30
N GLU A 679 19.00 12.51 -30.52
CA GLU A 679 20.05 11.63 -30.01
C GLU A 679 19.83 11.33 -28.52
N THR A 680 20.23 10.13 -28.06
CA THR A 680 20.01 9.69 -26.67
C THR A 680 20.67 10.65 -25.67
N PRO A 681 19.95 11.17 -24.65
CA PRO A 681 20.45 12.24 -23.80
C PRO A 681 21.72 11.87 -23.04
N SER A 682 22.69 12.79 -23.09
CA SER A 682 23.80 12.83 -22.13
C SER A 682 23.25 12.95 -20.70
N PRO A 683 23.73 12.16 -19.71
CA PRO A 683 23.21 12.19 -18.33
C PRO A 683 23.47 13.48 -17.53
N GLN A 684 23.86 14.59 -18.16
CA GLN A 684 24.45 15.76 -17.50
C GLN A 684 23.62 17.06 -17.59
N THR A 685 22.48 17.08 -18.29
CA THR A 685 21.75 18.33 -18.62
C THR A 685 20.34 18.48 -18.06
N SER A 686 19.78 17.45 -17.39
CA SER A 686 18.41 17.53 -16.84
C SER A 686 18.35 18.23 -15.47
N TYR A 687 17.54 19.27 -15.32
CA TYR A 687 17.26 19.90 -14.02
C TYR A 687 16.47 18.96 -13.10
N GLY A 688 17.06 18.58 -11.96
CA GLY A 688 16.41 17.71 -10.97
C GLY A 688 15.27 18.40 -10.21
N LEU A 689 14.44 17.61 -9.53
CA LEU A 689 13.26 18.10 -8.80
C LEU A 689 13.55 19.25 -7.82
N ASN A 690 14.68 19.19 -7.09
CA ASN A 690 15.06 20.19 -6.08
C ASN A 690 15.73 21.46 -6.65
N GLU A 691 16.08 21.47 -7.95
CA GLU A 691 16.72 22.60 -8.63
C GLU A 691 16.06 22.83 -10.01
N PRO A 692 14.79 23.28 -10.04
CA PRO A 692 14.08 23.51 -11.29
C PRO A 692 14.67 24.68 -12.11
N PRO A 693 14.43 24.73 -13.43
CA PRO A 693 14.82 25.87 -14.26
C PRO A 693 14.06 27.13 -13.82
N LEU A 694 14.79 28.24 -13.61
CA LEU A 694 14.18 29.51 -13.21
C LEU A 694 13.65 30.35 -14.39
N HIS A 695 13.69 29.80 -15.62
CA HIS A 695 13.31 30.47 -16.84
C HIS A 695 11.96 29.97 -17.39
N LEU A 696 10.90 30.79 -17.29
CA LEU A 696 9.67 30.61 -18.09
C LEU A 696 9.95 31.00 -19.54
N GLN A 697 9.79 30.06 -20.46
CA GLN A 697 10.13 30.17 -21.88
C GLN A 697 9.29 31.25 -22.59
N ASN A 698 7.99 31.27 -22.33
CA ASN A 698 6.99 32.00 -23.13
C ASN A 698 6.16 33.00 -22.28
N THR A 699 6.64 33.38 -21.10
CA THR A 699 5.85 34.13 -20.10
C THR A 699 6.65 35.18 -19.35
N SER A 700 6.28 36.46 -19.54
CA SER A 700 6.59 37.51 -18.57
C SER A 700 5.73 37.33 -17.31
N LEU A 701 6.35 37.30 -16.13
CA LEU A 701 5.63 37.49 -14.88
C LEU A 701 5.15 38.95 -14.80
N ARG A 702 3.86 39.16 -14.56
CA ARG A 702 3.17 40.47 -14.51
C ARG A 702 2.33 40.63 -13.25
N CYS A 703 2.89 40.14 -12.14
CA CYS A 703 2.28 40.12 -10.82
C CYS A 703 3.39 39.97 -9.77
N ARG A 704 3.27 40.67 -8.65
CA ARG A 704 4.15 40.54 -7.47
C ARG A 704 3.49 39.78 -6.32
N GLU A 705 2.24 39.33 -6.50
CA GLU A 705 1.43 38.70 -5.47
C GLU A 705 1.36 37.18 -5.61
N THR A 706 1.78 36.50 -4.55
CA THR A 706 1.61 35.05 -4.35
C THR A 706 0.37 34.82 -3.48
N GLU A 707 -0.56 33.98 -3.95
CA GLU A 707 -1.75 33.56 -3.21
C GLU A 707 -1.55 32.15 -2.64
N ILE A 708 -1.62 32.03 -1.32
CA ILE A 708 -1.46 30.76 -0.58
C ILE A 708 -2.81 30.39 0.05
N PHE A 709 -3.34 29.21 -0.27
CA PHE A 709 -4.49 28.66 0.45
C PHE A 709 -4.06 28.35 1.89
N LEU A 710 -4.74 28.96 2.86
CA LEU A 710 -4.55 28.73 4.29
C LEU A 710 -5.93 28.48 4.91
N PRO A 711 -6.30 27.20 5.14
CA PRO A 711 -7.65 26.85 5.52
C PRO A 711 -8.04 27.39 6.90
N SER A 712 -9.29 27.86 7.01
CA SER A 712 -9.93 28.28 8.26
C SER A 712 -9.91 27.15 9.31
N GLN A 713 -9.94 25.87 8.92
CA GLN A 713 -9.72 24.75 9.86
C GLN A 713 -8.40 24.89 10.66
N LEU A 714 -7.36 25.50 10.07
CA LEU A 714 -6.10 25.84 10.74
C LEU A 714 -6.08 27.24 11.35
N ALA A 715 -6.71 28.25 10.75
CA ALA A 715 -6.63 29.64 11.21
C ALA A 715 -7.71 30.06 12.23
N TYR A 716 -8.90 29.45 12.20
CA TYR A 716 -10.06 29.83 13.02
C TYR A 716 -9.74 29.86 14.52
N GLU A 717 -10.14 30.95 15.18
CA GLU A 717 -9.84 31.28 16.58
C GLU A 717 -8.35 31.25 16.97
N ARG A 718 -7.43 31.36 15.99
CA ARG A 718 -5.97 31.38 16.21
C ARG A 718 -5.32 32.59 15.53
N LYS A 719 -4.21 33.03 16.10
CA LYS A 719 -3.37 34.07 15.50
C LYS A 719 -2.47 33.45 14.43
N VAL A 720 -2.65 33.86 13.18
CA VAL A 720 -1.69 33.56 12.10
C VAL A 720 -0.40 34.35 12.32
N LEU A 721 0.74 33.67 12.24
CA LEU A 721 2.08 34.22 12.39
C LEU A 721 2.87 33.94 11.11
N VAL A 722 3.41 34.99 10.49
CA VAL A 722 4.17 34.94 9.24
C VAL A 722 5.59 35.46 9.49
N GLU A 723 6.59 34.70 9.09
CA GLU A 723 8.01 34.93 9.37
C GLU A 723 8.88 34.71 8.12
N GLY A 724 10.05 35.34 8.06
CA GLY A 724 11.08 35.08 7.05
C GLY A 724 11.01 35.92 5.78
N LEU A 725 9.91 36.67 5.59
CA LEU A 725 9.77 37.69 4.55
C LEU A 725 10.79 38.84 4.73
N GLU A 726 11.14 39.50 3.64
CA GLU A 726 12.16 40.56 3.59
C GLU A 726 11.59 41.95 3.92
N LYS A 727 12.50 42.92 4.15
CA LYS A 727 12.12 44.30 4.44
C LYS A 727 11.62 45.01 3.17
N GLY A 728 10.30 44.97 2.97
CA GLY A 728 9.62 45.51 1.79
C GLY A 728 8.60 44.55 1.18
N ASP A 729 8.54 43.32 1.69
CA ASP A 729 7.41 42.41 1.45
C ASP A 729 6.23 42.80 2.34
N GLU A 730 5.01 42.69 1.80
CA GLU A 730 3.76 42.91 2.54
C GLU A 730 2.87 41.66 2.46
N TRP A 731 2.03 41.43 3.47
CA TRP A 731 1.12 40.29 3.50
C TRP A 731 -0.18 40.60 4.24
N THR A 732 -1.25 39.87 3.91
CA THR A 732 -2.48 39.82 4.69
C THR A 732 -3.11 38.43 4.65
N TYR A 733 -3.88 38.06 5.66
CA TYR A 733 -4.69 36.84 5.68
C TYR A 733 -6.17 37.18 5.73
N ASP A 734 -6.92 36.68 4.75
CA ASP A 734 -8.37 36.73 4.70
C ASP A 734 -8.92 35.33 5.02
N GLU A 735 -9.60 35.19 6.16
CA GLU A 735 -10.21 33.92 6.56
C GLU A 735 -11.47 33.58 5.75
N LEU A 736 -12.26 34.57 5.33
CA LEU A 736 -13.48 34.36 4.54
C LEU A 736 -13.13 33.73 3.19
N ARG A 737 -12.05 34.24 2.57
CA ARG A 737 -11.42 33.72 1.35
C ARG A 737 -10.42 32.58 1.60
N GLN A 738 -10.18 32.19 2.85
CA GLN A 738 -9.17 31.21 3.29
C GLN A 738 -7.80 31.39 2.59
N THR A 739 -7.35 32.64 2.40
CA THR A 739 -6.20 32.98 1.55
C THR A 739 -5.22 33.90 2.27
N LEU A 740 -3.95 33.50 2.31
CA LEU A 740 -2.81 34.32 2.68
C LEU A 740 -2.21 34.92 1.40
N PHE A 741 -2.28 36.24 1.28
CA PHE A 741 -1.70 37.02 0.19
C PHE A 741 -0.33 37.54 0.60
N ILE A 742 0.67 37.44 -0.29
CA ILE A 742 2.03 37.96 -0.07
C ILE A 742 2.48 38.73 -1.32
N VAL A 743 2.75 40.02 -1.19
CA VAL A 743 3.30 40.88 -2.24
C VAL A 743 4.79 41.07 -1.99
N THR A 744 5.64 40.65 -2.93
CA THR A 744 7.09 40.72 -2.77
C THR A 744 7.66 42.09 -3.13
N GLY A 745 8.55 42.61 -2.28
CA GLY A 745 9.26 43.87 -2.50
C GLY A 745 10.40 43.72 -3.50
N ASN A 746 11.17 42.63 -3.41
CA ASN A 746 12.32 42.38 -4.27
C ASN A 746 11.96 41.63 -5.56
N THR A 747 12.12 42.29 -6.71
CA THR A 747 11.86 41.75 -8.05
C THR A 747 13.13 41.40 -8.85
N GLU A 748 14.31 41.34 -8.22
CA GLU A 748 15.57 41.00 -8.90
C GLU A 748 15.56 39.56 -9.45
N ALA A 749 16.13 39.38 -10.65
CA ALA A 749 16.12 38.11 -11.37
C ALA A 749 16.80 36.98 -10.58
N GLY A 750 16.11 35.85 -10.40
CA GLY A 750 16.64 34.70 -9.67
C GLY A 750 16.77 34.87 -8.14
N HIS A 751 16.36 36.01 -7.56
CA HIS A 751 16.29 36.20 -6.10
C HIS A 751 15.33 35.19 -5.47
N LYS A 752 15.61 34.78 -4.22
CA LYS A 752 14.90 33.69 -3.52
C LYS A 752 14.12 34.20 -2.32
N HIS A 753 12.80 34.11 -2.42
CA HIS A 753 11.87 34.41 -1.34
C HIS A 753 11.67 33.19 -0.43
N ARG A 754 11.41 33.43 0.85
CA ARG A 754 11.06 32.39 1.83
C ARG A 754 10.02 32.90 2.81
N VAL A 755 8.97 32.11 3.02
CA VAL A 755 8.01 32.33 4.11
C VAL A 755 7.94 31.11 5.02
N ARG A 756 7.84 31.34 6.32
CA ARG A 756 7.41 30.36 7.33
C ARG A 756 6.10 30.87 7.93
N VAL A 757 5.10 30.00 8.03
CA VAL A 757 3.78 30.34 8.58
C VAL A 757 3.43 29.35 9.68
N SER A 758 2.82 29.85 10.75
CA SER A 758 2.33 29.05 11.89
C SER A 758 1.09 29.68 12.52
N VAL A 759 0.40 28.95 13.39
CA VAL A 759 -0.77 29.44 14.13
C VAL A 759 -0.59 29.27 15.63
N ASP A 760 -1.08 30.24 16.41
CA ASP A 760 -1.00 30.28 17.87
C ASP A 760 -2.41 30.45 18.49
N PRO A 761 -2.86 29.55 19.40
CA PRO A 761 -2.20 28.31 19.82
C PRO A 761 -2.11 27.26 18.70
N PRO A 762 -1.10 26.37 18.71
CA PRO A 762 -0.94 25.34 17.68
C PRO A 762 -2.13 24.35 17.65
N PRO A 763 -2.41 23.71 16.49
CA PRO A 763 -3.50 22.76 16.37
C PRO A 763 -3.27 21.52 17.24
N ARG A 764 -4.36 20.86 17.63
CA ARG A 764 -4.31 19.63 18.42
C ARG A 764 -3.64 18.51 17.62
N GLN A 765 -2.53 17.98 18.12
CA GLN A 765 -1.85 16.84 17.51
C GLN A 765 -2.77 15.62 17.37
N VAL A 766 -3.02 15.21 16.12
CA VAL A 766 -3.85 14.04 15.78
C VAL A 766 -3.10 12.73 16.03
N PHE A 767 -1.79 12.68 15.73
CA PHE A 767 -0.93 11.53 16.00
C PHE A 767 0.54 11.94 16.19
N HIS A 768 1.34 11.05 16.78
CA HIS A 768 2.78 11.23 16.95
C HIS A 768 3.56 10.79 15.70
N VAL A 769 4.48 11.62 15.20
CA VAL A 769 5.36 11.30 14.06
C VAL A 769 6.52 10.42 14.53
N ASN A 770 6.29 9.10 14.58
CA ASN A 770 7.28 8.14 15.06
C ASN A 770 8.33 7.72 14.00
N SER A 771 9.45 7.18 14.48
CA SER A 771 10.57 6.65 13.71
C SER A 771 11.21 5.45 14.43
N LEU A 772 12.14 4.74 13.76
CA LEU A 772 12.86 3.62 14.38
C LEU A 772 13.58 4.04 15.68
N TRP A 773 14.09 5.28 15.74
CA TRP A 773 14.81 5.81 16.90
C TRP A 773 13.89 6.39 17.99
N SER A 774 12.64 6.78 17.71
CA SER A 774 11.70 7.08 18.81
C SER A 774 11.23 5.80 19.50
N ASP A 775 10.92 4.78 18.71
CA ASP A 775 10.23 3.58 19.20
C ASP A 775 11.20 2.56 19.81
N PHE A 776 12.38 2.42 19.19
CA PHE A 776 13.41 1.48 19.61
C PHE A 776 14.71 2.14 20.02
N GLY A 777 14.90 3.45 19.81
CA GLY A 777 16.16 4.11 20.13
C GLY A 777 16.54 4.00 21.60
N GLY A 778 15.58 4.05 22.53
CA GLY A 778 15.87 3.77 23.95
C GLY A 778 16.41 2.35 24.20
N TYR A 779 15.88 1.34 23.48
CA TYR A 779 16.37 -0.04 23.57
C TYR A 779 17.72 -0.22 22.86
N LEU A 780 17.89 0.31 21.65
CA LEU A 780 19.15 0.28 20.89
C LEU A 780 20.28 1.02 21.61
N LEU A 781 20.01 2.25 22.07
CA LEU A 781 20.94 3.06 22.88
C LEU A 781 21.12 2.52 24.30
N SER A 782 20.35 1.52 24.75
CA SER A 782 20.64 0.77 25.99
C SER A 782 21.68 -0.34 25.79
N MET A 783 21.95 -0.75 24.54
CA MET A 783 23.06 -1.65 24.20
C MET A 783 24.41 -0.91 24.11
N VAL A 784 24.37 0.40 23.79
CA VAL A 784 25.55 1.28 23.62
C VAL A 784 26.29 1.68 24.93
N PRO A 785 25.66 1.93 26.10
CA PRO A 785 26.36 2.54 27.24
C PRO A 785 27.27 1.51 27.93
N ALA A 786 26.96 0.22 27.78
CA ALA A 786 27.83 -0.88 28.20
C ALA A 786 29.20 -0.84 27.52
N ALA A 787 29.30 -0.28 26.31
CA ALA A 787 30.58 -0.02 25.64
C ALA A 787 31.20 1.33 26.08
N ALA A 788 30.40 2.40 26.17
CA ALA A 788 30.89 3.74 26.47
C ALA A 788 31.41 3.90 27.91
N ILE A 789 30.73 3.32 28.91
CA ILE A 789 31.06 3.50 30.34
C ILE A 789 32.43 2.90 30.70
N LEU A 790 32.92 1.89 29.98
CA LEU A 790 34.28 1.38 30.16
C LEU A 790 35.36 2.20 29.43
N SER A 791 35.01 3.02 28.43
CA SER A 791 36.00 3.87 27.73
C SER A 791 36.47 5.05 28.59
N MET A 792 35.59 5.62 29.43
CA MET A 792 35.92 6.70 30.35
C MET A 792 36.69 6.25 31.61
N ALA A 793 36.90 4.94 31.79
CA ALA A 793 37.59 4.38 32.96
C ALA A 793 39.13 4.37 32.84
N LYS A 794 39.72 4.93 31.77
CA LYS A 794 41.18 5.04 31.57
C LYS A 794 41.56 6.38 30.95
N GLY A 795 42.72 6.91 31.36
CA GLY A 795 43.33 8.12 30.81
C GLY A 795 43.82 7.95 29.36
N PRO A 796 44.28 9.05 28.72
CA PRO A 796 44.55 9.09 27.29
C PRO A 796 45.64 8.10 26.84
N PRO A 797 45.43 7.34 25.74
CA PRO A 797 46.42 6.39 25.22
C PRO A 797 47.54 7.09 24.43
N PRO A 798 48.75 6.49 24.32
CA PRO A 798 49.84 7.05 23.53
C PRO A 798 49.58 7.06 22.01
N LEU A 799 50.08 8.11 21.35
CA LEU A 799 50.01 8.31 19.89
C LEU A 799 50.95 7.37 19.12
N SER A 800 50.45 6.20 18.68
CA SER A 800 51.10 5.41 17.61
C SER A 800 50.23 4.33 16.94
N MET A 801 49.02 4.02 17.43
CA MET A 801 48.14 3.01 16.82
C MET A 801 47.43 3.51 15.56
N SER A 802 48.11 3.40 14.41
CA SER A 802 47.48 3.42 13.08
C SER A 802 47.73 2.10 12.34
N ASN A 803 46.82 1.75 11.43
CA ASN A 803 46.93 0.67 10.43
C ASN A 803 46.90 -0.80 10.89
N ASN A 804 46.44 -1.16 12.10
CA ASN A 804 46.09 -2.56 12.44
C ASN A 804 44.79 -2.73 13.25
N ASN A 805 43.66 -2.76 12.52
CA ASN A 805 42.36 -3.35 12.84
C ASN A 805 41.90 -3.43 14.33
N PRO A 806 41.48 -2.30 14.94
CA PRO A 806 41.06 -2.26 16.36
C PRO A 806 39.75 -3.00 16.69
N ASN A 807 38.97 -3.40 15.69
CA ASN A 807 37.60 -3.92 15.86
C ASN A 807 37.53 -5.22 16.69
N TYR A 808 38.53 -6.09 16.58
CA TYR A 808 38.55 -7.41 17.24
C TYR A 808 38.58 -7.35 18.78
N THR A 809 39.12 -6.28 19.36
CA THR A 809 39.17 -6.10 20.81
C THR A 809 37.88 -5.46 21.33
N ILE A 810 37.23 -4.62 20.52
CA ILE A 810 35.99 -3.92 20.87
C ILE A 810 34.82 -4.91 20.95
N ASP A 811 34.65 -5.80 19.96
CA ASP A 811 33.59 -6.84 19.99
C ASP A 811 33.73 -7.74 21.22
N LEU A 812 34.94 -8.19 21.54
CA LEU A 812 35.19 -9.09 22.66
C LEU A 812 34.87 -8.45 24.03
N ILE A 813 35.10 -7.14 24.18
CA ILE A 813 34.77 -6.38 25.40
C ILE A 813 33.27 -6.06 25.47
N ALA A 814 32.64 -5.69 24.36
CA ALA A 814 31.20 -5.40 24.32
C ALA A 814 30.36 -6.62 24.73
N ASN A 815 30.67 -7.80 24.18
CA ASN A 815 29.99 -9.04 24.54
C ASN A 815 30.23 -9.43 26.03
N ALA A 816 31.42 -9.16 26.58
CA ALA A 816 31.71 -9.36 28.00
C ALA A 816 30.78 -8.53 28.91
N GLY A 817 30.56 -7.26 28.56
CA GLY A 817 29.66 -6.36 29.29
C GLY A 817 28.21 -6.85 29.29
N ILE A 818 27.72 -7.35 28.15
CA ILE A 818 26.37 -7.93 28.03
C ILE A 818 26.24 -9.17 28.93
N SER A 819 27.19 -10.10 28.87
CA SER A 819 27.23 -11.30 29.73
C SER A 819 27.20 -10.95 31.23
N PHE A 820 27.94 -9.92 31.65
CA PHE A 820 27.97 -9.47 33.05
C PHE A 820 26.65 -8.81 33.51
N VAL A 821 26.07 -7.92 32.69
CA VAL A 821 24.79 -7.27 33.01
C VAL A 821 23.66 -8.30 33.10
N LEU A 822 23.62 -9.27 32.18
CA LEU A 822 22.64 -10.36 32.22
C LEU A 822 22.84 -11.29 33.42
N PHE A 823 24.09 -11.61 33.79
CA PHE A 823 24.40 -12.36 35.00
C PHE A 823 23.81 -11.68 36.26
N LEU A 824 24.04 -10.37 36.44
CA LEU A 824 23.48 -9.60 37.57
C LEU A 824 21.95 -9.54 37.53
N GLN A 825 21.35 -9.34 36.36
CA GLN A 825 19.89 -9.34 36.19
C GLN A 825 19.27 -10.71 36.53
N CYS A 826 19.89 -11.81 36.09
CA CYS A 826 19.46 -13.17 36.41
C CYS A 826 19.52 -13.45 37.92
N LEU A 827 20.62 -13.09 38.59
CA LEU A 827 20.72 -13.27 40.06
C LEU A 827 19.67 -12.45 40.81
N ASN A 828 19.47 -11.18 40.45
CA ASN A 828 18.45 -10.31 41.05
C ASN A 828 17.03 -10.85 40.83
N ALA A 829 16.72 -11.34 39.63
CA ALA A 829 15.42 -11.96 39.32
C ALA A 829 15.21 -13.29 40.09
N LEU A 830 16.23 -14.16 40.16
CA LEU A 830 16.18 -15.41 40.91
C LEU A 830 16.08 -15.21 42.43
N GLN A 831 16.64 -14.12 42.97
CA GLN A 831 16.48 -13.73 44.37
C GLN A 831 15.06 -13.21 44.68
N ARG A 832 14.47 -12.41 43.78
CA ARG A 832 13.11 -11.85 43.94
C ARG A 832 11.97 -12.87 43.69
N ALA A 833 12.27 -14.04 43.12
CA ALA A 833 11.29 -15.09 42.84
C ALA A 833 10.83 -15.82 44.13
N THR A 834 9.90 -15.21 44.87
CA THR A 834 9.41 -15.68 46.18
C THR A 834 8.67 -17.01 46.15
N GLU A 835 8.10 -17.42 45.00
CA GLU A 835 7.62 -18.79 44.78
C GLU A 835 8.02 -19.31 43.40
N ILE A 836 8.96 -20.27 43.36
CA ILE A 836 9.15 -21.20 42.23
C ILE A 836 8.55 -22.55 42.66
N LYS A 837 7.26 -22.75 42.39
CA LYS A 837 6.53 -23.98 42.76
C LYS A 837 6.82 -25.09 41.74
N ARG A 838 7.58 -26.10 42.19
CA ARG A 838 8.04 -27.31 41.46
C ARG A 838 9.02 -27.07 40.30
N GLY A 839 9.81 -28.09 39.98
CA GLY A 839 10.75 -28.10 38.85
C GLY A 839 12.21 -28.14 39.29
N SER A 840 12.85 -26.98 39.36
CA SER A 840 14.29 -26.83 39.62
C SER A 840 14.53 -25.98 40.88
N PRO A 841 15.48 -26.32 41.77
CA PRO A 841 15.84 -25.44 42.88
C PRO A 841 16.38 -24.10 42.36
N ARG A 842 15.97 -22.97 42.95
CA ARG A 842 16.51 -21.63 42.65
C ARG A 842 18.03 -21.58 42.64
N TRP A 843 18.65 -22.35 43.53
CA TRP A 843 20.10 -22.50 43.66
C TRP A 843 20.75 -23.22 42.47
N VAL A 844 20.07 -24.17 41.82
CA VAL A 844 20.62 -24.84 40.63
C VAL A 844 20.66 -23.87 39.44
N LEU A 845 19.61 -23.07 39.24
CA LEU A 845 19.62 -22.02 38.20
C LEU A 845 20.64 -20.92 38.50
N ALA A 846 20.83 -20.55 39.77
CA ALA A 846 21.86 -19.59 40.18
C ALA A 846 23.29 -20.14 39.98
N SER A 847 23.55 -21.39 40.37
CA SER A 847 24.85 -22.06 40.16
C SER A 847 25.15 -22.26 38.67
N TYR A 848 24.16 -22.64 37.86
CA TYR A 848 24.30 -22.69 36.40
C TYR A 848 24.61 -21.30 35.81
N THR A 849 23.89 -20.27 36.25
CA THR A 849 24.12 -18.87 35.85
C THR A 849 25.55 -18.42 36.17
N GLY A 850 26.07 -18.76 37.36
CA GLY A 850 27.47 -18.51 37.74
C GLY A 850 28.46 -19.34 36.93
N PHE A 851 28.19 -20.61 36.67
CA PHE A 851 29.04 -21.50 35.88
C PHE A 851 29.21 -20.99 34.43
N MET A 852 28.11 -20.68 33.75
CA MET A 852 28.14 -20.12 32.39
C MET A 852 28.86 -18.77 32.34
N PHE A 853 28.63 -17.90 33.33
CA PHE A 853 29.33 -16.62 33.43
C PHE A 853 30.85 -16.79 33.65
N LEU A 854 31.27 -17.74 34.50
CA LEU A 854 32.68 -18.06 34.74
C LEU A 854 33.35 -18.62 33.48
N LEU A 855 32.69 -19.50 32.72
CA LEU A 855 33.23 -20.01 31.45
C LEU A 855 33.36 -18.90 30.40
N GLY A 856 32.33 -18.07 30.22
CA GLY A 856 32.38 -16.92 29.31
C GLY A 856 33.49 -15.93 29.67
N THR A 857 33.66 -15.64 30.97
CA THR A 857 34.73 -14.77 31.49
C THR A 857 36.11 -15.42 31.30
N GLY A 858 36.25 -16.72 31.53
CA GLY A 858 37.47 -17.49 31.32
C GLY A 858 37.91 -17.48 29.86
N TYR A 859 36.98 -17.69 28.93
CA TYR A 859 37.20 -17.54 27.49
C TYR A 859 37.74 -16.15 27.14
N ILE A 860 37.02 -15.09 27.53
CA ILE A 860 37.42 -13.70 27.23
C ILE A 860 38.81 -13.40 27.80
N THR A 861 39.04 -13.74 29.06
CA THR A 861 40.27 -13.37 29.78
C THR A 861 41.49 -14.04 29.15
N THR A 862 41.41 -15.34 28.86
CA THR A 862 42.53 -16.09 28.26
C THR A 862 42.74 -15.75 26.78
N ASN A 863 41.67 -15.62 25.98
CA ASN A 863 41.74 -15.22 24.57
C ASN A 863 42.32 -13.80 24.44
N THR A 864 41.94 -12.88 25.34
CA THR A 864 42.49 -11.52 25.39
C THR A 864 43.96 -11.52 25.82
N ALA A 865 44.36 -12.31 26.84
CA ALA A 865 45.75 -12.42 27.26
C ALA A 865 46.66 -12.98 26.13
N CYS A 866 46.19 -14.01 25.41
CA CYS A 866 46.85 -14.56 24.23
C CYS A 866 47.03 -13.50 23.13
N LYS A 867 45.94 -12.77 22.80
CA LYS A 867 45.96 -11.69 21.80
C LYS A 867 46.89 -10.54 22.21
N ILE A 868 46.90 -10.11 23.48
CA ILE A 868 47.85 -9.10 23.97
C ILE A 868 49.29 -9.60 23.76
N LEU A 869 49.62 -10.78 24.26
CA LEU A 869 50.98 -11.33 24.18
C LEU A 869 51.48 -11.49 22.72
N ALA A 870 50.58 -11.79 21.79
CA ALA A 870 50.87 -11.86 20.36
C ALA A 870 51.10 -10.48 19.71
N TYR A 871 50.22 -9.50 19.99
CA TYR A 871 50.24 -8.19 19.33
C TYR A 871 51.14 -7.14 20.00
N THR A 872 51.52 -7.30 21.28
CA THR A 872 52.46 -6.40 21.96
C THR A 872 53.88 -6.95 21.96
N THR A 873 54.05 -8.22 22.34
CA THR A 873 55.38 -8.78 22.70
C THR A 873 56.00 -9.58 21.57
N HIS A 874 55.18 -10.31 20.79
CA HIS A 874 55.63 -11.15 19.67
C HIS A 874 55.19 -10.61 18.31
N ARG A 875 54.97 -9.28 18.22
CA ARG A 875 54.40 -8.62 17.05
C ARG A 875 55.22 -8.83 15.77
N ASP A 876 56.54 -8.93 15.93
CA ASP A 876 57.54 -9.03 14.85
C ASP A 876 57.88 -10.50 14.49
N PHE A 877 57.06 -11.46 14.94
CA PHE A 877 57.21 -12.89 14.60
C PHE A 877 57.02 -13.13 13.08
N PRO A 878 57.71 -14.11 12.46
CA PRO A 878 57.52 -14.43 11.04
C PRO A 878 56.06 -14.78 10.69
N GLY A 879 55.44 -14.01 9.80
CA GLY A 879 54.00 -14.09 9.50
C GLY A 879 53.08 -13.28 10.43
N GLY A 880 53.64 -12.50 11.35
CA GLY A 880 52.95 -11.56 12.23
C GLY A 880 52.23 -12.20 13.43
N PRO A 881 51.48 -11.39 14.21
CA PRO A 881 50.82 -11.83 15.44
C PRO A 881 49.87 -13.03 15.25
N VAL A 882 49.19 -13.11 14.10
CA VAL A 882 48.25 -14.20 13.78
C VAL A 882 49.00 -15.51 13.53
N ALA A 883 50.17 -15.46 12.87
CA ALA A 883 51.02 -16.64 12.72
C ALA A 883 51.57 -17.10 14.08
N TRP A 884 51.91 -16.18 14.99
CA TRP A 884 52.35 -16.53 16.34
C TRP A 884 51.24 -17.23 17.15
N VAL A 885 49.99 -16.73 17.11
CA VAL A 885 48.84 -17.38 17.77
C VAL A 885 48.58 -18.77 17.18
N ASN A 886 48.70 -18.93 15.87
CA ASN A 886 48.54 -20.22 15.20
C ASN A 886 49.67 -21.20 15.56
N ALA A 887 50.92 -20.75 15.66
CA ALA A 887 52.06 -21.57 16.07
C ALA A 887 51.97 -22.00 17.55
N ASN A 888 51.38 -21.17 18.40
CA ASN A 888 51.23 -21.42 19.85
C ASN A 888 49.80 -21.81 20.24
N TYR A 889 49.03 -22.42 19.32
CA TYR A 889 47.60 -22.71 19.53
C TYR A 889 47.33 -23.76 20.63
N SER A 890 48.30 -24.63 20.91
CA SER A 890 48.30 -25.61 22.01
C SER A 890 48.82 -25.04 23.34
N SER A 891 49.18 -23.75 23.41
CA SER A 891 49.64 -23.10 24.65
C SER A 891 48.57 -23.19 25.76
N PRO A 892 48.95 -23.27 27.05
CA PRO A 892 47.98 -23.42 28.15
C PRO A 892 46.89 -22.34 28.15
N THR A 893 47.24 -21.09 27.81
CA THR A 893 46.28 -19.99 27.68
C THR A 893 45.24 -20.25 26.60
N GLN A 894 45.67 -20.64 25.40
CA GLN A 894 44.77 -20.89 24.26
C GLN A 894 43.98 -22.20 24.44
N LEU A 895 44.57 -23.22 25.07
CA LEU A 895 43.90 -24.46 25.45
C LEU A 895 42.75 -24.18 26.43
N VAL A 896 42.97 -23.37 27.49
CA VAL A 896 41.90 -22.94 28.40
C VAL A 896 40.82 -22.15 27.68
N SER A 897 41.16 -21.27 26.73
CA SER A 897 40.14 -20.61 25.89
C SER A 897 39.27 -21.62 25.14
N ASN A 898 39.87 -22.61 24.47
CA ASN A 898 39.12 -23.63 23.72
C ASN A 898 38.24 -24.48 24.66
N ILE A 899 38.75 -24.88 25.84
CA ILE A 899 37.97 -25.61 26.87
C ILE A 899 36.77 -24.77 27.33
N CYS A 900 36.97 -23.49 27.66
CA CYS A 900 35.88 -22.61 28.08
C CYS A 900 34.78 -22.46 27.00
N ALA A 901 35.15 -22.36 25.72
CA ALA A 901 34.19 -22.30 24.62
C ALA A 901 33.40 -23.61 24.46
N VAL A 902 34.10 -24.75 24.35
CA VAL A 902 33.46 -26.07 24.12
C VAL A 902 32.52 -26.44 25.28
N VAL A 903 32.94 -26.22 26.53
CA VAL A 903 32.09 -26.49 27.71
C VAL A 903 30.94 -25.49 27.82
N SER A 904 31.07 -24.26 27.31
CA SER A 904 29.94 -23.32 27.21
C SER A 904 28.91 -23.77 26.18
N SER A 905 29.34 -24.34 25.04
CA SER A 905 28.44 -24.96 24.06
C SER A 905 27.61 -26.07 24.69
N TRP A 906 28.27 -27.05 25.33
CA TRP A 906 27.59 -28.16 26.01
C TRP A 906 26.65 -27.67 27.14
N GLY A 907 27.09 -26.67 27.92
CA GLY A 907 26.29 -26.06 28.97
C GLY A 907 25.04 -25.35 28.43
N SER A 908 25.14 -24.68 27.28
CA SER A 908 24.01 -24.07 26.58
C SER A 908 23.03 -25.13 26.08
N ASP A 909 23.49 -26.04 25.22
CA ASP A 909 22.65 -27.03 24.55
C ASP A 909 21.96 -27.97 25.54
N GLY A 910 22.64 -28.37 26.63
CA GLY A 910 22.04 -29.14 27.72
C GLY A 910 20.87 -28.43 28.41
N LEU A 911 20.94 -27.10 28.61
CA LEU A 911 19.82 -26.33 29.15
C LEU A 911 18.66 -26.25 28.15
N LEU A 912 18.97 -26.09 26.86
CA LEU A 912 17.93 -25.96 25.83
C LEU A 912 17.23 -27.31 25.54
N LEU A 913 17.94 -28.44 25.60
CA LEU A 913 17.34 -29.78 25.61
C LEU A 913 16.40 -29.97 26.82
N TYR A 914 16.81 -29.54 28.01
CA TYR A 914 15.94 -29.54 29.20
C TYR A 914 14.70 -28.63 28.99
N ARG A 915 14.87 -27.46 28.36
CA ARG A 915 13.76 -26.56 28.01
C ARG A 915 12.79 -27.21 27.02
N CYS A 916 13.26 -27.93 26.01
CA CYS A 916 12.41 -28.72 25.11
C CYS A 916 11.56 -29.73 25.88
N PHE A 917 12.16 -30.49 26.81
CA PHE A 917 11.42 -31.45 27.64
C PHE A 917 10.30 -30.78 28.46
N ILE A 918 10.56 -29.60 29.04
CA ILE A 918 9.56 -28.86 29.81
C ILE A 918 8.41 -28.32 28.94
N ILE A 919 8.70 -27.83 27.72
CA ILE A 919 7.70 -27.22 26.83
C ILE A 919 6.68 -28.25 26.28
N TYR A 920 7.10 -29.48 25.99
CA TYR A 920 6.21 -30.52 25.44
C TYR A 920 5.40 -31.29 26.50
N GLY A 921 5.71 -31.09 27.79
CA GLY A 921 4.87 -31.52 28.91
C GLY A 921 4.65 -33.03 29.03
N SER A 922 3.48 -33.42 29.55
CA SER A 922 3.13 -34.81 29.90
C SER A 922 2.90 -35.75 28.71
N SER A 923 2.99 -35.27 27.46
CA SER A 923 2.79 -36.07 26.25
C SER A 923 4.02 -36.93 25.91
N PHE A 924 4.25 -37.97 26.73
CA PHE A 924 5.43 -38.83 26.71
C PHE A 924 5.76 -39.46 25.34
N ARG A 925 4.76 -39.65 24.47
CA ARG A 925 4.96 -40.13 23.07
C ARG A 925 5.49 -39.04 22.14
N ALA A 926 4.97 -37.81 22.22
CA ALA A 926 5.43 -36.70 21.39
C ALA A 926 6.84 -36.25 21.78
N VAL A 927 7.10 -36.11 23.09
CA VAL A 927 8.42 -35.79 23.66
C VAL A 927 9.50 -36.72 23.11
N ARG A 928 9.24 -38.04 23.09
CA ARG A 928 10.19 -39.04 22.57
C ARG A 928 10.48 -38.85 21.09
N LEU A 929 9.47 -38.72 20.23
CA LEU A 929 9.67 -38.63 18.78
C LEU A 929 10.45 -37.36 18.37
N VAL A 930 10.18 -36.23 19.03
CA VAL A 930 10.81 -34.94 18.67
C VAL A 930 12.23 -34.81 19.24
N LEU A 931 12.52 -35.36 20.43
CA LEU A 931 13.84 -35.22 21.06
C LEU A 931 14.92 -36.18 20.53
N ILE A 932 14.57 -37.25 19.80
CA ILE A 932 15.55 -38.24 19.29
C ILE A 932 16.66 -37.56 18.48
N LEU A 933 16.32 -36.68 17.52
CA LEU A 933 17.31 -36.03 16.66
C LEU A 933 18.20 -35.03 17.44
N PRO A 934 17.66 -34.07 18.21
CA PRO A 934 18.46 -33.21 19.08
C PRO A 934 19.40 -33.97 20.04
N VAL A 935 18.94 -35.07 20.66
CA VAL A 935 19.77 -35.85 21.60
C VAL A 935 20.90 -36.59 20.88
N ILE A 936 20.66 -37.14 19.68
CA ILE A 936 21.72 -37.76 18.86
C ILE A 936 22.76 -36.71 18.43
N LEU A 937 22.32 -35.53 18.01
CA LEU A 937 23.20 -34.43 17.61
C LEU A 937 24.06 -33.94 18.78
N TYR A 938 23.49 -33.78 19.96
CA TYR A 938 24.20 -33.38 21.19
C TYR A 938 25.22 -34.44 21.65
N ILE A 939 24.89 -35.74 21.56
CA ILE A 939 25.87 -36.81 21.82
C ILE A 939 27.03 -36.73 20.81
N GLY A 940 26.73 -36.46 19.54
CA GLY A 940 27.75 -36.21 18.51
C GLY A 940 28.62 -34.98 18.80
N GLU A 941 28.02 -33.87 19.25
CA GLU A 941 28.71 -32.65 19.66
C GLU A 941 29.66 -32.90 20.84
N VAL A 942 29.23 -33.63 21.87
CA VAL A 942 30.07 -33.95 23.03
C VAL A 942 31.24 -34.84 22.62
N ILE A 943 31.01 -35.89 21.82
CA ILE A 943 32.09 -36.78 21.34
C ILE A 943 33.08 -36.02 20.46
N SER A 944 32.60 -35.27 19.48
CA SER A 944 33.46 -34.49 18.57
C SER A 944 34.19 -33.34 19.28
N GLY A 945 33.57 -32.70 20.27
CA GLY A 945 34.18 -31.67 21.10
C GLY A 945 35.29 -32.22 22.00
N VAL A 946 35.13 -33.41 22.59
CA VAL A 946 36.21 -34.10 23.32
C VAL A 946 37.37 -34.41 22.39
N LEU A 947 37.11 -34.95 21.19
CA LEU A 947 38.15 -35.24 20.20
C LEU A 947 38.88 -33.96 19.72
N LEU A 948 38.15 -32.86 19.54
CA LEU A 948 38.72 -31.55 19.20
C LEU A 948 39.64 -31.01 20.33
N LEU A 949 39.21 -31.09 21.58
CA LEU A 949 40.04 -30.67 22.73
C LEU A 949 41.29 -31.55 22.87
N VAL A 950 41.20 -32.86 22.59
CA VAL A 950 42.36 -33.76 22.54
C VAL A 950 43.30 -33.37 21.40
N GLN A 951 42.80 -33.03 20.20
CA GLN A 951 43.63 -32.54 19.09
C GLN A 951 44.36 -31.24 19.46
N VAL A 952 43.66 -30.25 20.01
CA VAL A 952 44.23 -28.94 20.42
C VAL A 952 45.27 -29.09 21.54
N ALA A 953 45.15 -30.11 22.40
CA ALA A 953 46.12 -30.38 23.46
C ALA A 953 47.40 -31.10 22.99
N HIS A 954 47.34 -31.92 21.93
CA HIS A 954 48.44 -32.82 21.53
C HIS A 954 49.12 -32.46 20.20
N SER A 955 48.55 -31.56 19.40
CA SER A 955 49.01 -31.27 18.04
C SER A 955 49.20 -29.77 17.80
N PRO A 956 50.26 -29.33 17.08
CA PRO A 956 50.36 -27.97 16.57
C PRO A 956 49.39 -27.68 15.41
N SER A 957 48.55 -28.64 15.01
CA SER A 957 47.43 -28.41 14.09
C SER A 957 46.41 -27.48 14.74
N THR A 958 46.34 -26.23 14.28
CA THR A 958 45.23 -25.34 14.58
C THR A 958 43.92 -25.92 14.03
N ILE A 959 42.79 -25.37 14.49
CA ILE A 959 41.46 -25.67 13.93
C ILE A 959 41.30 -25.29 12.44
N TRP A 960 42.35 -24.76 11.79
CA TRP A 960 42.33 -24.30 10.40
C TRP A 960 43.15 -25.18 9.44
N ASN A 961 44.17 -25.92 9.93
CA ASN A 961 45.30 -26.31 9.06
C ASN A 961 45.58 -27.82 8.88
N SER A 962 45.01 -28.76 9.65
CA SER A 962 45.09 -30.20 9.32
C SER A 962 44.11 -31.09 10.10
N VAL A 963 43.79 -32.27 9.54
CA VAL A 963 42.82 -33.30 10.01
C VAL A 963 41.65 -32.67 10.75
N ASN A 964 40.75 -32.08 9.98
CA ASN A 964 39.81 -31.08 10.48
C ASN A 964 38.66 -31.70 11.30
N LEU A 965 38.88 -31.93 12.60
CA LEU A 965 37.82 -32.30 13.56
C LEU A 965 36.98 -31.09 14.03
N GLY A 966 37.47 -29.87 13.80
CA GLY A 966 36.72 -28.64 14.07
C GLY A 966 35.48 -28.51 13.20
N LEU A 967 35.58 -28.82 11.90
CA LEU A 967 34.44 -28.78 10.96
C LEU A 967 33.30 -29.73 11.38
N PRO A 968 33.53 -31.02 11.68
CA PRO A 968 32.52 -31.89 12.29
C PRO A 968 31.95 -31.34 13.60
N TYR A 969 32.78 -30.88 14.54
CA TYR A 969 32.30 -30.36 15.82
C TYR A 969 31.37 -29.14 15.65
N PHE A 970 31.82 -28.12 14.92
CA PHE A 970 31.03 -26.91 14.72
C PHE A 970 29.80 -27.15 13.84
N ALA A 971 29.86 -28.07 12.87
CA ALA A 971 28.68 -28.49 12.11
C ALA A 971 27.66 -29.23 12.99
N LEU A 972 28.10 -30.11 13.89
CA LEU A 972 27.23 -30.82 14.84
C LEU A 972 26.62 -29.87 15.87
N ALA A 973 27.39 -28.94 16.46
CA ALA A 973 26.89 -27.93 17.38
C ALA A 973 25.86 -26.99 16.71
N ALA A 974 26.13 -26.55 15.47
CA ALA A 974 25.19 -25.74 14.70
C ALA A 974 23.91 -26.52 14.34
N ALA A 975 24.03 -27.79 13.90
CA ALA A 975 22.88 -28.64 13.60
C ALA A 975 22.04 -28.95 14.86
N CYS A 976 22.70 -29.21 16.00
CA CYS A 976 22.06 -29.39 17.30
C CYS A 976 21.23 -28.14 17.67
N ASN A 977 21.84 -26.95 17.62
CA ASN A 977 21.14 -25.70 17.91
C ASN A 977 20.00 -25.37 16.95
N VAL A 978 20.15 -25.65 15.65
CA VAL A 978 19.04 -25.48 14.68
C VAL A 978 17.90 -26.45 14.98
N ALA A 979 18.19 -27.72 15.26
CA ALA A 979 17.17 -28.72 15.61
C ALA A 979 16.45 -28.38 16.92
N ILE A 980 17.18 -27.93 17.95
CA ILE A 980 16.65 -27.44 19.23
C ILE A 980 15.80 -26.17 19.03
N THR A 981 16.30 -25.20 18.28
CA THR A 981 15.60 -23.93 17.98
C THR A 981 14.26 -24.21 17.29
N LEU A 982 14.25 -25.05 16.26
CA LEU A 982 13.03 -25.45 15.56
C LEU A 982 12.07 -26.24 16.46
N THR A 983 12.62 -27.13 17.31
CA THR A 983 11.85 -27.90 18.30
C THR A 983 11.13 -27.00 19.29
N ILE A 984 11.74 -25.89 19.73
CA ILE A 984 11.12 -24.92 20.65
C ILE A 984 10.18 -23.95 19.93
N ALA A 985 10.59 -23.41 18.78
CA ALA A 985 9.83 -22.39 18.06
C ALA A 985 8.50 -22.94 17.52
N THR A 986 8.48 -24.18 17.03
CA THR A 986 7.27 -24.81 16.43
C THR A 986 6.05 -24.83 17.37
N PRO A 987 6.12 -25.39 18.59
CA PRO A 987 4.98 -25.38 19.52
C PRO A 987 4.62 -23.95 19.95
N LEU A 988 5.60 -23.07 20.21
CA LEU A 988 5.32 -21.68 20.57
C LEU A 988 4.56 -20.93 19.47
N LEU A 989 4.88 -21.18 18.18
CA LEU A 989 4.15 -20.62 17.04
C LEU A 989 2.74 -21.20 16.91
N VAL A 990 2.56 -22.51 17.11
CA VAL A 990 1.24 -23.18 17.10
C VAL A 990 0.36 -22.70 18.26
N HIS A 991 0.91 -22.55 19.46
CA HIS A 991 0.21 -21.99 20.61
C HIS A 991 -0.12 -20.50 20.40
N ARG A 992 0.79 -19.70 19.84
CA ARG A 992 0.52 -18.31 19.42
C ARG A 992 -0.61 -18.21 18.40
N PHE A 993 -0.71 -19.15 17.45
CA PHE A 993 -1.81 -19.20 16.48
C PHE A 993 -3.15 -19.49 17.20
N ARG A 994 -3.21 -20.57 18.00
CA ARG A 994 -4.42 -20.98 18.74
C ARG A 994 -4.88 -19.92 19.75
N LEU A 995 -3.96 -19.32 20.50
CA LEU A 995 -4.28 -18.26 21.48
C LEU A 995 -4.79 -16.98 20.79
N ARG A 996 -4.23 -16.59 19.63
CA ARG A 996 -4.75 -15.44 18.85
C ARG A 996 -6.11 -15.71 18.23
N GLN A 997 -6.43 -16.97 17.93
CA GLN A 997 -7.76 -17.39 17.47
C GLN A 997 -8.80 -17.37 18.62
N ALA A 998 -8.39 -17.68 19.85
CA ALA A 998 -9.28 -17.75 21.02
C ALA A 998 -9.44 -16.41 21.78
N PHE A 999 -8.39 -15.58 21.83
CA PHE A 999 -8.34 -14.37 22.67
C PHE A 999 -8.14 -13.05 21.89
N GLY A 1000 -8.10 -13.10 20.56
CA GLY A 1000 -7.89 -11.93 19.69
C GLY A 1000 -6.43 -11.47 19.57
N ARG A 1001 -6.23 -10.26 19.02
CA ARG A 1001 -4.93 -9.56 19.03
C ARG A 1001 -4.85 -8.62 20.24
N ASN A 1002 -3.62 -8.34 20.70
CA ASN A 1002 -3.29 -7.34 21.71
C ASN A 1002 -4.02 -7.51 23.08
N ASN A 1003 -3.99 -8.73 23.63
CA ASN A 1003 -4.43 -9.01 25.00
C ASN A 1003 -3.21 -9.08 25.94
N GLU A 1004 -3.11 -8.14 26.89
CA GLU A 1004 -1.99 -7.98 27.85
C GLU A 1004 -1.58 -9.27 28.56
N TYR A 1005 -2.52 -10.13 28.93
CA TYR A 1005 -2.24 -11.40 29.61
C TYR A 1005 -1.51 -12.43 28.71
N THR A 1006 -1.59 -12.25 27.39
CA THR A 1006 -1.00 -13.17 26.39
C THR A 1006 0.23 -12.59 25.70
N GLU A 1007 0.43 -11.27 25.73
CA GLU A 1007 1.55 -10.61 25.07
C GLU A 1007 2.94 -11.08 25.58
N PRO A 1008 3.19 -11.26 26.90
CA PRO A 1008 4.48 -11.69 27.41
C PRO A 1008 4.98 -12.99 26.77
N TYR A 1009 4.07 -13.91 26.46
CA TYR A 1009 4.34 -15.24 25.92
C TYR A 1009 4.24 -15.34 24.39
N THR A 1010 3.50 -14.43 23.73
CA THR A 1010 3.18 -14.53 22.29
C THR A 1010 3.79 -13.46 21.39
N SER A 1011 4.57 -12.51 21.93
CA SER A 1011 5.31 -11.53 21.11
C SER A 1011 6.37 -12.20 20.21
N ALA A 1012 6.84 -11.51 19.16
CA ALA A 1012 7.87 -12.07 18.28
C ALA A 1012 9.22 -12.22 19.00
N ILE A 1013 9.57 -11.24 19.83
CA ILE A 1013 10.79 -11.23 20.65
C ILE A 1013 10.74 -12.37 21.69
N ALA A 1014 9.57 -12.66 22.28
CA ALA A 1014 9.39 -13.79 23.18
C ALA A 1014 9.81 -15.11 22.51
N ILE A 1015 9.32 -15.38 21.30
CA ILE A 1015 9.64 -16.62 20.57
C ILE A 1015 11.13 -16.68 20.20
N LEU A 1016 11.69 -15.60 19.64
CA LEU A 1016 13.12 -15.55 19.26
C LEU A 1016 14.07 -15.78 20.43
N VAL A 1017 13.75 -15.24 21.60
CA VAL A 1017 14.56 -15.42 22.82
C VAL A 1017 14.33 -16.80 23.43
N GLU A 1018 13.10 -17.29 23.52
CA GLU A 1018 12.81 -18.58 24.17
C GLU A 1018 13.25 -19.79 23.36
N SER A 1019 13.37 -19.66 22.05
CA SER A 1019 13.97 -20.69 21.18
C SER A 1019 15.47 -20.52 20.97
N SER A 1020 16.14 -19.57 21.64
CA SER A 1020 17.58 -19.26 21.46
C SER A 1020 18.00 -18.98 20.01
N ALA A 1021 17.11 -18.43 19.18
CA ALA A 1021 17.34 -18.31 17.74
C ALA A 1021 18.60 -17.49 17.39
N ILE A 1022 18.98 -16.53 18.25
CA ILE A 1022 20.23 -15.75 18.12
C ILE A 1022 21.49 -16.64 18.09
N TYR A 1023 21.53 -17.73 18.87
CA TYR A 1023 22.67 -18.65 18.89
C TYR A 1023 22.72 -19.50 17.61
N ALA A 1024 21.59 -20.10 17.21
CA ALA A 1024 21.52 -20.85 15.97
C ALA A 1024 21.90 -20.01 14.73
N VAL A 1025 21.47 -18.74 14.66
CA VAL A 1025 21.84 -17.83 13.58
C VAL A 1025 23.34 -17.54 13.56
N VAL A 1026 23.95 -17.18 14.69
CA VAL A 1026 25.39 -16.89 14.75
C VAL A 1026 26.23 -18.14 14.49
N ALA A 1027 25.79 -19.33 14.94
CA ALA A 1027 26.42 -20.61 14.62
C ALA A 1027 26.40 -20.93 13.12
N VAL A 1028 25.26 -20.72 12.44
CA VAL A 1028 25.11 -20.93 10.99
C VAL A 1028 25.96 -19.94 10.19
N ILE A 1029 26.05 -18.68 10.62
CA ILE A 1029 26.93 -17.68 9.98
C ILE A 1029 28.40 -18.06 10.16
N PHE A 1030 28.80 -18.43 11.39
CA PHE A 1030 30.16 -18.87 11.67
C PHE A 1030 30.58 -20.08 10.82
N ILE A 1031 29.81 -21.17 10.82
CA ILE A 1031 30.16 -22.38 10.07
C ILE A 1031 30.22 -22.11 8.55
N GLY A 1032 29.39 -21.20 8.03
CA GLY A 1032 29.41 -20.78 6.63
C GLY A 1032 30.68 -20.04 6.20
N PHE A 1033 31.29 -19.23 7.09
CA PHE A 1033 32.60 -18.62 6.84
C PHE A 1033 33.76 -19.59 7.13
N TYR A 1034 33.64 -20.40 8.18
CA TYR A 1034 34.63 -21.39 8.61
C TYR A 1034 34.88 -22.45 7.53
N ALA A 1035 33.81 -23.06 6.99
CA ALA A 1035 33.89 -24.05 5.90
C ALA A 1035 34.42 -23.49 4.56
N ARG A 1036 34.54 -22.16 4.44
CA ARG A 1036 35.13 -21.46 3.29
C ARG A 1036 36.54 -20.92 3.56
N ASN A 1037 37.14 -21.26 4.71
CA ASN A 1037 38.42 -20.73 5.18
C ASN A 1037 38.51 -19.19 5.14
N ASN A 1038 37.37 -18.50 5.31
CA ASN A 1038 37.29 -17.05 5.21
C ASN A 1038 37.70 -16.40 6.56
N PRO A 1039 38.59 -15.40 6.59
CA PRO A 1039 39.08 -14.80 7.85
C PRO A 1039 37.99 -14.14 8.71
N ALA A 1040 36.82 -13.80 8.14
CA ALA A 1040 35.67 -13.32 8.92
C ALA A 1040 35.19 -14.35 9.97
N SER A 1041 35.49 -15.63 9.80
CA SER A 1041 35.20 -16.68 10.79
C SER A 1041 35.88 -16.44 12.14
N HIS A 1042 37.05 -15.78 12.21
CA HIS A 1042 37.70 -15.42 13.48
C HIS A 1042 36.92 -14.37 14.29
N LEU A 1043 36.19 -13.46 13.61
CA LEU A 1043 35.28 -12.52 14.24
C LEU A 1043 34.11 -13.31 14.85
N PHE A 1044 33.37 -14.05 14.02
CA PHE A 1044 32.20 -14.80 14.45
C PHE A 1044 32.49 -15.87 15.50
N LEU A 1045 33.69 -16.48 15.55
CA LEU A 1045 34.09 -17.39 16.63
C LEU A 1045 34.16 -16.69 18.00
N SER A 1046 34.66 -15.45 18.02
CA SER A 1046 34.74 -14.64 19.24
C SER A 1046 33.35 -14.25 19.75
N THR A 1047 32.45 -13.87 18.84
CA THR A 1047 31.04 -13.55 19.13
C THR A 1047 30.25 -14.80 19.55
N LEU A 1048 30.39 -15.92 18.82
CA LEU A 1048 29.69 -17.20 19.06
C LEU A 1048 29.94 -17.72 20.49
N SER A 1049 31.19 -17.66 20.94
CA SER A 1049 31.62 -18.11 22.27
C SER A 1049 31.01 -17.28 23.41
N GLN A 1050 30.44 -16.10 23.13
CA GLN A 1050 29.68 -15.29 24.09
C GLN A 1050 28.17 -15.41 23.89
N VAL A 1051 27.69 -15.56 22.66
CA VAL A 1051 26.26 -15.82 22.37
C VAL A 1051 25.81 -17.15 23.01
N GLN A 1052 26.71 -18.15 23.08
CA GLN A 1052 26.55 -19.38 23.87
C GLN A 1052 26.28 -19.17 25.36
N VAL A 1053 26.73 -18.06 25.95
CA VAL A 1053 26.48 -17.70 27.36
C VAL A 1053 25.24 -16.81 27.46
N ILE A 1054 25.12 -15.83 26.56
CA ILE A 1054 24.05 -14.82 26.54
C ILE A 1054 22.67 -15.44 26.31
N ALA A 1055 22.53 -16.38 25.37
CA ALA A 1055 21.23 -16.99 25.04
C ALA A 1055 20.62 -17.78 26.23
N PRO A 1056 21.34 -18.71 26.89
CA PRO A 1056 20.90 -19.33 28.14
C PRO A 1056 20.53 -18.34 29.25
N LEU A 1057 21.26 -17.23 29.41
CA LEU A 1057 20.96 -16.23 30.43
C LEU A 1057 19.65 -15.47 30.13
N LEU A 1058 19.42 -15.06 28.88
CA LEU A 1058 18.14 -14.44 28.46
C LEU A 1058 16.96 -15.41 28.66
N VAL A 1059 17.16 -16.69 28.36
CA VAL A 1059 16.20 -17.78 28.60
C VAL A 1059 15.89 -17.94 30.09
N ILE A 1060 16.90 -17.90 30.98
CA ILE A 1060 16.73 -17.96 32.44
C ILE A 1060 16.05 -16.71 32.99
N LEU A 1061 16.39 -15.52 32.49
CA LEU A 1061 15.78 -14.25 32.92
C LEU A 1061 14.26 -14.24 32.66
N ARG A 1062 13.81 -14.80 31.53
CA ARG A 1062 12.38 -14.97 31.23
C ARG A 1062 11.70 -15.99 32.16
N VAL A 1063 12.39 -17.05 32.57
CA VAL A 1063 11.88 -18.03 33.56
C VAL A 1063 11.76 -17.39 34.94
N ALA A 1064 12.80 -16.71 35.41
CA ALA A 1064 12.82 -16.05 36.72
C ALA A 1064 11.75 -14.95 36.85
N THR A 1065 11.45 -14.24 35.75
CA THR A 1065 10.39 -13.21 35.68
C THR A 1065 8.99 -13.76 35.39
N ARG A 1066 8.79 -15.09 35.35
CA ARG A 1066 7.53 -15.78 34.99
C ARG A 1066 6.97 -15.45 33.59
N LYS A 1067 7.78 -14.87 32.70
CA LYS A 1067 7.42 -14.52 31.32
C LYS A 1067 7.73 -15.62 30.30
N ALA A 1068 8.41 -16.69 30.73
CA ALA A 1068 8.64 -17.90 29.93
C ALA A 1068 7.41 -18.83 29.91
N TRP A 1069 7.22 -19.56 28.79
CA TRP A 1069 6.21 -20.61 28.71
C TRP A 1069 6.53 -21.78 29.65
N SER A 1070 5.51 -22.27 30.37
CA SER A 1070 5.53 -23.43 31.27
C SER A 1070 4.45 -24.45 30.89
N SER A 1071 4.56 -25.68 31.42
CA SER A 1071 3.49 -26.67 31.31
C SER A 1071 2.19 -26.27 32.00
N SER A 1072 2.22 -25.38 33.01
CA SER A 1072 1.01 -24.82 33.64
C SER A 1072 0.41 -23.64 32.86
N THR A 1073 1.16 -22.98 31.96
CA THR A 1073 0.74 -21.71 31.33
C THR A 1073 -0.58 -21.86 30.57
N ALA A 1074 -0.87 -23.04 30.01
CA ALA A 1074 -2.15 -23.34 29.37
C ALA A 1074 -3.31 -23.38 30.39
N ASP A 1075 -3.11 -24.00 31.55
CA ASP A 1075 -4.09 -24.12 32.63
C ASP A 1075 -4.30 -22.76 33.33
N ASP A 1076 -3.21 -22.03 33.59
CA ASP A 1076 -3.22 -20.69 34.19
C ASP A 1076 -4.03 -19.70 33.31
N LEU A 1077 -3.85 -19.76 31.98
CA LEU A 1077 -4.65 -18.99 31.02
C LEU A 1077 -6.11 -19.46 30.92
N ALA A 1078 -6.38 -20.76 31.07
CA ALA A 1078 -7.74 -21.29 31.10
C ALA A 1078 -8.52 -20.87 32.36
N VAL A 1079 -7.86 -20.86 33.52
CA VAL A 1079 -8.43 -20.37 34.79
C VAL A 1079 -8.67 -18.86 34.73
N ALA A 1080 -7.72 -18.09 34.15
CA ALA A 1080 -7.93 -16.66 33.89
C ALA A 1080 -9.14 -16.39 32.98
N SER A 1081 -9.37 -17.26 31.98
CA SER A 1081 -10.55 -17.21 31.11
C SER A 1081 -11.85 -17.52 31.88
N MET A 1082 -11.88 -18.58 32.71
CA MET A 1082 -13.05 -18.92 33.52
C MET A 1082 -13.47 -17.80 34.48
N ASN A 1083 -12.52 -17.16 35.16
CA ASN A 1083 -12.79 -16.02 36.03
C ASN A 1083 -13.41 -14.81 35.31
N ARG A 1084 -13.26 -14.70 33.98
CA ARG A 1084 -13.86 -13.65 33.16
C ARG A 1084 -15.37 -13.84 32.99
N SER A 1085 -15.84 -15.08 32.84
CA SER A 1085 -17.26 -15.39 32.64
C SER A 1085 -18.13 -15.07 33.86
N HIS A 1086 -17.60 -15.22 35.08
CA HIS A 1086 -18.30 -14.86 36.31
C HIS A 1086 -18.40 -13.34 36.56
N ARG A 1087 -17.51 -12.53 35.99
CA ARG A 1087 -17.59 -11.05 36.06
C ARG A 1087 -18.47 -10.42 34.99
N ALA A 1088 -18.91 -11.19 33.99
CA ALA A 1088 -19.66 -10.69 32.83
C ALA A 1088 -21.19 -10.85 32.94
N ARG A 1089 -21.74 -11.06 34.15
CA ARG A 1089 -23.19 -11.02 34.41
C ARG A 1089 -23.57 -9.68 35.06
N PRO A 1090 -24.42 -8.84 34.44
CA PRO A 1090 -24.98 -7.68 35.11
C PRO A 1090 -26.00 -8.14 36.16
N SER A 1091 -25.86 -7.64 37.39
CA SER A 1091 -26.89 -7.80 38.43
C SER A 1091 -28.15 -7.03 38.05
N PRO A 1092 -29.37 -7.55 38.28
CA PRO A 1092 -30.59 -6.80 38.07
C PRO A 1092 -30.63 -5.54 38.95
N ARG A 1093 -31.05 -4.40 38.38
CA ARG A 1093 -31.33 -3.19 39.16
C ARG A 1093 -32.60 -3.41 40.00
N ILE A 1094 -32.45 -3.60 41.30
CA ILE A 1094 -33.56 -3.54 42.25
C ILE A 1094 -33.83 -2.05 42.59
N SER A 1095 -35.10 -1.69 42.68
CA SER A 1095 -35.57 -0.33 42.96
C SER A 1095 -35.26 0.12 44.39
N THR A 1096 -35.11 1.43 44.57
CA THR A 1096 -34.83 2.10 45.85
C THR A 1096 -35.87 1.81 46.95
N HIS A 1097 -35.43 1.52 48.17
CA HIS A 1097 -36.12 1.94 49.40
C HIS A 1097 -35.14 2.17 50.57
N ARG A 1098 -35.63 2.88 51.59
CA ARG A 1098 -34.89 3.49 52.74
C ARG A 1098 -34.18 2.46 53.65
N GLY A 1099 -33.11 2.87 54.33
CA GLY A 1099 -32.66 2.19 55.56
C GLY A 1099 -31.22 2.49 56.05
N THR A 1100 -31.07 3.50 56.92
CA THR A 1100 -30.17 3.56 58.10
C THR A 1100 -28.87 2.71 58.20
N ASP A 1101 -27.75 3.44 58.37
CA ASP A 1101 -26.83 3.38 59.52
C ASP A 1101 -25.75 2.27 59.73
N PHE A 1102 -24.50 2.78 59.75
CA PHE A 1102 -23.40 2.54 60.72
C PHE A 1102 -22.56 1.24 60.80
N ILE A 1103 -21.24 1.51 60.97
CA ILE A 1103 -20.19 0.78 61.72
C ILE A 1103 -19.57 -0.51 61.12
N GLN A 1104 -18.45 -0.24 60.43
CA GLN A 1104 -17.17 -0.96 60.42
C GLN A 1104 -16.83 -1.86 61.65
N PHE A 1105 -16.34 -3.09 61.41
CA PHE A 1105 -15.29 -3.72 62.24
C PHE A 1105 -14.58 -4.87 61.51
N GLU A 1106 -13.26 -5.00 61.70
CA GLU A 1106 -12.45 -6.18 61.35
C GLU A 1106 -12.26 -7.08 62.59
N LEU A 1107 -12.04 -8.40 62.43
CA LEU A 1107 -11.09 -9.17 63.28
C LEU A 1107 -10.78 -10.58 62.74
N HIS A 1108 -9.82 -11.26 63.37
CA HIS A 1108 -8.98 -12.33 62.78
C HIS A 1108 -9.28 -13.78 63.22
N ALA A 1109 -8.78 -14.73 62.39
CA ALA A 1109 -8.30 -16.09 62.74
C ALA A 1109 -9.37 -17.16 63.10
N SER A 1110 -9.08 -18.48 63.17
CA SER A 1110 -7.78 -19.21 63.19
C SER A 1110 -7.80 -20.58 62.45
N ARG A 1111 -7.00 -21.59 62.88
CA ARG A 1111 -6.68 -22.85 62.15
C ARG A 1111 -7.02 -24.14 62.93
N GLY A 1112 -7.41 -25.20 62.22
CA GLY A 1112 -7.32 -26.64 62.63
C GLY A 1112 -7.85 -27.54 61.51
N ARG A 1113 -7.08 -28.46 60.88
CA ARG A 1113 -6.46 -29.76 61.28
C ARG A 1113 -7.42 -30.98 61.24
N SER A 1114 -6.92 -32.02 60.55
CA SER A 1114 -7.38 -33.39 60.24
C SER A 1114 -7.66 -34.29 61.47
N PRO A 1115 -8.39 -35.46 61.41
CA PRO A 1115 -8.20 -36.52 60.39
C PRO A 1115 -9.41 -37.43 59.97
N SER A 1116 -9.11 -38.41 59.11
CA SER A 1116 -9.92 -39.56 58.61
C SER A 1116 -9.88 -40.78 59.58
N PRO A 1117 -10.74 -41.86 59.48
CA PRO A 1117 -10.64 -42.88 58.40
C PRO A 1117 -11.86 -43.83 58.05
N THR A 1118 -11.79 -44.45 56.85
CA THR A 1118 -12.14 -45.86 56.44
C THR A 1118 -13.55 -46.55 56.52
N LEU A 1119 -13.89 -47.22 55.39
CA LEU A 1119 -14.31 -48.65 55.18
C LEU A 1119 -15.80 -49.10 54.90
N ALA A 1120 -15.89 -50.14 54.03
CA ALA A 1120 -16.94 -51.18 53.83
C ALA A 1120 -18.10 -51.02 52.79
N SER A 1121 -18.75 -52.15 52.42
CA SER A 1121 -19.69 -52.41 51.28
C SER A 1121 -20.72 -53.54 51.66
N PRO A 1122 -21.43 -54.40 50.82
CA PRO A 1122 -21.29 -54.80 49.39
C PRO A 1122 -22.56 -55.14 48.50
N ALA A 1123 -22.36 -55.18 47.16
CA ALA A 1123 -22.84 -56.17 46.14
C ALA A 1123 -24.32 -56.42 45.66
N SER A 1124 -24.40 -56.94 44.40
CA SER A 1124 -25.44 -57.77 43.69
C SER A 1124 -26.55 -57.12 42.82
N LYS A 1125 -27.15 -57.73 41.74
CA LYS A 1125 -26.62 -58.47 40.54
C LYS A 1125 -27.72 -58.86 39.46
N PHE A 1126 -27.54 -58.49 38.17
CA PHE A 1126 -28.09 -59.12 36.89
C PHE A 1126 -29.62 -59.31 36.66
N PRO A 1127 -30.18 -59.81 35.50
CA PRO A 1127 -29.69 -60.28 34.15
C PRO A 1127 -30.23 -59.46 32.89
N THR A 1128 -29.69 -59.39 31.64
CA THR A 1128 -29.50 -60.31 30.45
C THR A 1128 -30.79 -60.95 29.85
N SER A 1129 -31.08 -61.14 28.52
CA SER A 1129 -30.50 -60.84 27.16
C SER A 1129 -31.52 -61.31 26.04
N PRO A 1130 -31.21 -61.64 24.74
CA PRO A 1130 -30.69 -60.94 23.52
C PRO A 1130 -31.61 -61.07 22.24
N THR A 1131 -31.08 -60.98 20.98
CA THR A 1131 -31.65 -61.45 19.63
C THR A 1131 -32.44 -60.42 18.77
N ILE A 1132 -32.53 -60.42 17.41
CA ILE A 1132 -31.57 -60.48 16.25
C ILE A 1132 -32.31 -60.13 14.91
N ILE A 1133 -31.61 -59.49 13.93
CA ILE A 1133 -31.81 -59.39 12.43
C ILE A 1133 -33.22 -59.45 11.77
N GLY A 1134 -33.53 -58.51 10.85
CA GLY A 1134 -34.59 -58.66 9.81
C GLY A 1134 -34.74 -57.50 8.80
N SER A 1135 -35.03 -57.81 7.51
CA SER A 1135 -35.38 -56.91 6.37
C SER A 1135 -36.03 -57.77 5.24
N PRO A 1136 -36.45 -57.32 4.02
CA PRO A 1136 -36.51 -55.97 3.41
C PRO A 1136 -37.83 -55.66 2.61
N LEU A 1137 -37.84 -54.60 1.76
CA LEU A 1137 -38.80 -54.26 0.65
C LEU A 1137 -40.26 -53.90 1.08
N GLU A 1138 -41.06 -53.07 0.37
CA GLU A 1138 -40.91 -52.18 -0.83
C GLU A 1138 -41.92 -50.98 -0.70
N GLY A 1139 -42.14 -50.02 -1.63
CA GLY A 1139 -41.69 -49.85 -3.02
C GLY A 1139 -41.99 -48.47 -3.65
N LYS A 1140 -42.99 -48.34 -4.54
CA LYS A 1140 -43.37 -47.13 -5.34
C LYS A 1140 -44.93 -47.07 -5.51
N LYS A 1141 -45.62 -46.11 -6.17
CA LYS A 1141 -45.29 -45.02 -7.14
C LYS A 1141 -46.48 -44.00 -7.21
N ASP A 1142 -46.43 -43.06 -8.18
CA ASP A 1142 -47.53 -42.25 -8.80
C ASP A 1142 -47.94 -41.00 -7.97
N SER A 1143 -47.95 -39.74 -8.47
CA SER A 1143 -48.66 -39.05 -9.60
C SER A 1143 -50.16 -38.77 -9.30
N GLU A 1144 -50.80 -37.66 -9.71
CA GLU A 1144 -50.53 -36.67 -10.77
C GLU A 1144 -51.32 -35.33 -10.52
N ASP A 1145 -50.79 -34.18 -10.99
CA ASP A 1145 -51.42 -32.91 -11.45
C ASP A 1145 -52.51 -32.07 -10.69
N ASP A 1146 -52.80 -30.90 -11.30
CA ASP A 1146 -53.89 -29.88 -11.18
C ASP A 1146 -53.93 -28.77 -10.08
N ASP A 1147 -53.59 -27.54 -10.54
CA ASP A 1147 -54.25 -26.21 -10.39
C ASP A 1147 -54.67 -25.54 -9.05
N ILE A 1148 -54.06 -24.36 -8.80
CA ILE A 1148 -54.64 -22.98 -8.88
C ILE A 1148 -56.10 -22.79 -8.37
N PRO A 1149 -56.45 -21.79 -7.50
CA PRO A 1149 -55.94 -20.40 -7.51
C PRO A 1149 -55.67 -19.66 -6.17
N PHE A 1150 -55.03 -18.48 -6.31
CA PHE A 1150 -55.10 -17.22 -5.52
C PHE A 1150 -55.84 -17.18 -4.15
N VAL A 1151 -55.20 -16.61 -3.12
CA VAL A 1151 -55.34 -15.19 -2.63
C VAL A 1151 -54.66 -15.07 -1.25
N LYS A 1152 -53.41 -14.60 -1.18
CA LYS A 1152 -53.00 -13.30 -0.58
C LYS A 1152 -51.49 -13.07 -0.64
#